data_AF-A0A1A9GMM0-F1
#
_entry.id   AF-A0A1A9GMM0-F1
#
_cell.length_a   1.000
_cell.length_b   1.000
_cell.length_c   1.000
_cell.angle_alpha   90.00
_cell.angle_beta   90.00
_cell.angle_gamma   90.00
#
_symmetry.space_group_name_H-M   'P 1'
#
loop_
_entity.id
_entity.type
_entity.pdbx_description
1 polymer ?
#
loop_
_entity_poly.entity_id
_entity_poly.type
_entity_poly.pdbx_seq_one_letter_code
_entity_poly.pdbx_strand_id
1 'polypeptide(L)'
;MSSRSWAGRATRPLAVGLGLGLAASALTLTTTTAAYAADPVDVTIVGINDFHGRLLPARDAGGAAKLASAVDSVRAAHPNTIFAAAGDLIGASTFESFIQQDKPTIDALNEAGLDVSAVGNHEFDQGYDDLVNRVMKPASDANPYGGAEWAYIGANVKMRDTGSDALEPTYVQTVGTGDQAVEVGFIGAVTEHLPELVTPAGISEIVVTDIVDEVNAEADSLEAAGVDVIVMLVHEGAPKASCTDIAALGADTDFGSIVKDVDSSVDAIVSGHTHLAYDCKIGSAEAPATLRPVVSAGQYGFNINRLSFSVDPASGSIAGVDTELINVARTAEPFPEDAAVKKIVDDAVAVSDELGAAPLGEIAGPFTRAKRADGTTENRGGESTVGNLVGEVQRWATGTDIAFMNPGGLRDDIIGLAEGGYPATVTYKQAAIVQPFANTLVKMGLTGTQLKSLLEEQWQPDGSSRPFLHLGASDGFEWTYDPTAARGERITGMWLKGEPIDAGTTYSVTANSFLASGGDNFGTFAAGSNPTDTGQSDLQAMVDYMEEFGSEAPVAVDYAQHSVGVSFPDDAPATYAAGDTLAMDLSSLLLAPTKDVAGLSDDEVEVFLAGRSVGVFDVDNTVVSDVADENGTASVSLTVPAYSGSPDSVRVVGTTTGTEVEVPVAFEAGTDAVVEAKRRPKGAIKAGKRLKVTAIVTIDGEPASGEVTLTGSGVDKTIELNKNGKAKTKVGPFTKGKHTILVSYGDFSDLLRFQVR
;
A
#
# COMPACT_ATOMS: atom_id res chain seq x y z
N MET A 1 20.51 -31.57 -60.17
CA MET A 1 21.27 -32.06 -61.34
C MET A 1 22.04 -33.32 -60.91
N SER A 2 21.95 -34.38 -61.74
CA SER A 2 22.73 -35.64 -61.74
C SER A 2 22.83 -36.43 -60.42
N SER A 3 22.06 -37.52 -60.21
CA SER A 3 22.15 -38.90 -60.77
C SER A 3 22.83 -39.86 -59.78
N ARG A 4 22.12 -40.89 -59.27
CA ARG A 4 22.20 -42.32 -59.69
C ARG A 4 23.62 -42.92 -59.50
N SER A 5 23.87 -44.14 -59.04
CA SER A 5 23.08 -45.36 -58.77
C SER A 5 24.05 -46.50 -58.45
N TRP A 6 23.52 -47.55 -57.78
CA TRP A 6 23.83 -48.99 -57.96
C TRP A 6 25.22 -49.53 -57.55
N ALA A 7 25.31 -50.47 -56.60
CA ALA A 7 24.93 -51.91 -56.64
C ALA A 7 25.99 -52.79 -57.30
N GLY A 8 26.37 -53.88 -56.62
CA GLY A 8 27.09 -54.99 -57.28
C GLY A 8 28.00 -55.82 -56.38
N ARG A 9 27.41 -56.81 -55.70
CA ARG A 9 28.01 -58.13 -55.37
C ARG A 9 28.73 -58.69 -56.62
N ALA A 10 29.68 -59.62 -56.62
CA ALA A 10 30.39 -60.51 -55.70
C ALA A 10 31.22 -61.41 -56.64
N THR A 11 32.41 -61.92 -56.25
CA THR A 11 32.90 -63.24 -56.71
C THR A 11 34.14 -63.71 -55.94
N ARG A 12 33.95 -64.83 -55.26
CA ARG A 12 34.85 -65.96 -54.88
C ARG A 12 35.89 -66.36 -55.97
N PRO A 13 36.83 -67.34 -55.76
CA PRO A 13 37.34 -68.02 -54.55
C PRO A 13 38.86 -68.47 -54.59
N LEU A 14 39.28 -69.28 -53.59
CA LEU A 14 40.36 -70.31 -53.60
C LEU A 14 41.83 -69.79 -53.68
N ALA A 15 42.85 -70.30 -52.98
CA ALA A 15 43.05 -71.54 -52.23
C ALA A 15 44.30 -71.42 -51.31
N VAL A 16 44.20 -72.05 -50.14
CA VAL A 16 45.20 -72.92 -49.47
C VAL A 16 46.67 -72.48 -49.37
N GLY A 17 47.09 -72.23 -48.13
CA GLY A 17 48.46 -72.40 -47.66
C GLY A 17 48.46 -72.78 -46.19
N LEU A 18 48.54 -74.08 -45.90
CA LEU A 18 48.70 -74.65 -44.56
C LEU A 18 50.05 -74.22 -43.96
N GLY A 19 50.02 -73.58 -42.80
CA GLY A 19 51.18 -73.41 -41.92
C GLY A 19 50.74 -73.58 -40.48
N LEU A 20 50.90 -74.79 -39.94
CA LEU A 20 50.73 -75.06 -38.51
C LEU A 20 51.84 -74.32 -37.74
N GLY A 21 51.49 -73.21 -37.13
CA GLY A 21 52.18 -72.65 -35.97
C GLY A 21 51.23 -72.70 -34.79
N LEU A 22 51.55 -73.52 -33.77
CA LEU A 22 50.89 -73.43 -32.47
C LEU A 22 51.21 -72.06 -31.87
N ALA A 23 50.30 -71.11 -32.02
CA ALA A 23 50.18 -69.95 -31.17
C ALA A 23 48.92 -70.16 -30.33
N ALA A 24 49.08 -70.24 -29.01
CA ALA A 24 47.97 -70.16 -28.07
C ALA A 24 47.43 -68.72 -28.10
N SER A 25 46.53 -68.44 -29.05
CA SER A 25 45.69 -67.25 -29.00
C SER A 25 44.65 -67.47 -27.91
N ALA A 26 44.91 -66.92 -26.73
CA ALA A 26 43.85 -66.64 -25.77
C ALA A 26 42.86 -65.68 -26.46
N LEU A 27 41.75 -66.23 -26.92
CA LEU A 27 40.61 -65.45 -27.39
C LEU A 27 39.93 -64.89 -26.13
N THR A 28 40.48 -63.79 -25.59
CA THR A 28 39.72 -62.94 -24.67
C THR A 28 38.55 -62.37 -25.46
N LEU A 29 37.37 -62.97 -25.31
CA LEU A 29 36.12 -62.26 -25.52
C LEU A 29 36.10 -61.12 -24.49
N THR A 30 36.57 -59.94 -24.89
CA THR A 30 36.15 -58.70 -24.25
C THR A 30 34.68 -58.53 -24.60
N THR A 31 33.80 -59.05 -23.76
CA THR A 31 32.44 -58.56 -23.68
C THR A 31 32.55 -57.11 -23.20
N THR A 32 32.60 -56.16 -24.13
CA THR A 32 32.25 -54.78 -23.83
C THR A 32 30.78 -54.83 -23.44
N THR A 33 30.51 -54.95 -22.14
CA THR A 33 29.23 -54.52 -21.59
C THR A 33 29.11 -53.06 -21.99
N ALA A 34 28.22 -52.76 -22.95
CA ALA A 34 27.75 -51.39 -23.08
C ALA A 34 27.25 -51.02 -21.69
N ALA A 35 27.90 -50.05 -21.04
CA ALA A 35 27.32 -49.44 -19.86
C ALA A 35 25.96 -48.93 -20.30
N TYR A 36 24.90 -49.56 -19.80
CA TYR A 36 23.57 -48.97 -19.93
C TYR A 36 23.68 -47.64 -19.19
N ALA A 37 23.59 -46.52 -19.92
CA ALA A 37 23.35 -45.24 -19.28
C ALA A 37 22.10 -45.41 -18.43
N ALA A 38 22.18 -45.06 -17.15
CA ALA A 38 21.01 -45.07 -16.30
C ALA A 38 19.95 -44.15 -16.92
N ASP A 39 18.68 -44.54 -16.82
CA ASP A 39 17.60 -43.65 -17.24
C ASP A 39 17.67 -42.39 -16.36
N PRO A 40 17.47 -41.17 -16.92
CA PRO A 40 17.45 -39.96 -16.12
C PRO A 40 16.40 -40.01 -15.00
N VAL A 41 16.73 -39.43 -13.86
CA VAL A 41 15.83 -39.24 -12.73
C VAL A 41 15.14 -37.90 -12.90
N ASP A 42 13.82 -37.91 -13.03
CA ASP A 42 13.04 -36.68 -13.03
C ASP A 42 12.86 -36.20 -11.58
N VAL A 43 13.27 -34.97 -11.32
CA VAL A 43 13.12 -34.25 -10.05
C VAL A 43 12.15 -33.09 -10.29
N THR A 44 11.14 -32.97 -9.43
CA THR A 44 10.16 -31.90 -9.53
C THR A 44 10.22 -31.01 -8.30
N ILE A 45 10.21 -29.70 -8.52
CA ILE A 45 10.06 -28.70 -7.46
C ILE A 45 8.75 -27.98 -7.70
N VAL A 46 7.89 -27.99 -6.68
CA VAL A 46 6.69 -27.15 -6.65
C VAL A 46 7.02 -25.92 -5.82
N GLY A 47 6.92 -24.74 -6.42
CA GLY A 47 7.26 -23.46 -5.80
C GLY A 47 6.03 -22.62 -5.49
N ILE A 48 6.03 -21.98 -4.31
CA ILE A 48 5.15 -20.86 -3.97
C ILE A 48 5.97 -19.69 -3.40
N ASN A 49 5.32 -18.54 -3.29
CA ASN A 49 5.86 -17.36 -2.62
C ASN A 49 4.68 -16.47 -2.19
N ASP A 50 4.91 -15.60 -1.20
CA ASP A 50 3.98 -14.54 -0.81
C ASP A 50 2.56 -15.07 -0.52
N PHE A 51 2.47 -16.19 0.21
CA PHE A 51 1.18 -16.76 0.59
C PHE A 51 0.42 -15.85 1.57
N HIS A 52 1.17 -15.09 2.36
CA HIS A 52 0.82 -14.44 3.62
C HIS A 52 -0.58 -14.76 4.18
N GLY A 53 -0.73 -15.99 4.65
CA GLY A 53 -1.92 -16.44 5.36
C GLY A 53 -3.26 -16.34 4.62
N ARG A 54 -3.30 -16.39 3.28
CA ARG A 54 -4.55 -16.46 2.50
C ARG A 54 -5.19 -17.85 2.60
N LEU A 55 -5.68 -18.18 3.79
CA LEU A 55 -6.32 -19.46 4.14
C LEU A 55 -7.58 -19.73 3.30
N LEU A 56 -8.41 -18.70 3.12
CA LEU A 56 -9.67 -18.79 2.40
C LEU A 56 -9.49 -18.48 0.90
N PRO A 57 -10.21 -19.18 0.00
CA PRO A 57 -10.19 -18.84 -1.41
C PRO A 57 -10.89 -17.50 -1.65
N ALA A 58 -10.33 -16.70 -2.55
CA ALA A 58 -10.92 -15.43 -3.00
C ALA A 58 -10.79 -15.29 -4.53
N ARG A 59 -11.23 -14.16 -5.07
CA ARG A 59 -11.08 -13.88 -6.51
C ARG A 59 -9.62 -13.96 -6.96
N ASP A 60 -8.71 -13.51 -6.10
CA ASP A 60 -7.27 -13.37 -6.36
C ASP A 60 -6.42 -14.21 -5.40
N ALA A 61 -7.02 -15.21 -4.73
CA ALA A 61 -6.33 -16.11 -3.81
C ALA A 61 -6.83 -17.55 -3.98
N GLY A 62 -5.91 -18.53 -3.96
CA GLY A 62 -6.25 -19.94 -4.13
C GLY A 62 -6.95 -20.55 -2.92
N GLY A 63 -6.61 -20.08 -1.72
CA GLY A 63 -6.97 -20.71 -0.46
C GLY A 63 -6.10 -21.93 -0.16
N ALA A 64 -5.80 -22.16 1.13
CA ALA A 64 -4.87 -23.21 1.55
C ALA A 64 -5.30 -24.62 1.12
N ALA A 65 -6.59 -24.94 1.23
CA ALA A 65 -7.10 -26.29 0.94
C ALA A 65 -6.99 -26.66 -0.55
N LYS A 66 -7.19 -25.70 -1.46
CA LYS A 66 -7.01 -25.94 -2.91
C LYS A 66 -5.54 -25.96 -3.28
N LEU A 67 -4.73 -25.12 -2.64
CA LEU A 67 -3.29 -25.14 -2.81
C LEU A 67 -2.71 -26.52 -2.48
N ALA A 68 -3.08 -27.09 -1.32
CA ALA A 68 -2.66 -28.44 -0.93
C ALA A 68 -3.05 -29.50 -1.97
N SER A 69 -4.30 -29.49 -2.44
CA SER A 69 -4.73 -30.39 -3.52
C SER A 69 -3.99 -30.18 -4.85
N ALA A 70 -3.63 -28.94 -5.18
CA ALA A 70 -2.83 -28.65 -6.37
C ALA A 70 -1.42 -29.24 -6.25
N VAL A 71 -0.76 -29.05 -5.10
CA VAL A 71 0.56 -29.65 -4.83
C VAL A 71 0.48 -31.17 -4.89
N ASP A 72 -0.52 -31.78 -4.24
CA ASP A 72 -0.71 -33.24 -4.24
C ASP A 72 -0.99 -33.80 -5.63
N SER A 73 -1.68 -33.04 -6.49
CA SER A 73 -1.89 -33.44 -7.88
C SER A 73 -0.56 -33.52 -8.65
N VAL A 74 0.39 -32.62 -8.37
CA VAL A 74 1.73 -32.65 -8.95
C VAL A 74 2.52 -33.81 -8.37
N ARG A 75 2.53 -33.99 -7.04
CA ARG A 75 3.20 -35.12 -6.37
C ARG A 75 2.71 -36.47 -6.88
N ALA A 76 1.41 -36.61 -7.12
CA ALA A 76 0.83 -37.85 -7.66
C ALA A 76 1.28 -38.15 -9.10
N ALA A 77 1.51 -37.12 -9.91
CA ALA A 77 2.04 -37.24 -11.27
C ALA A 77 3.57 -37.37 -11.32
N HIS A 78 4.26 -36.81 -10.32
CA HIS A 78 5.73 -36.71 -10.23
C HIS A 78 6.20 -37.15 -8.83
N PRO A 79 6.50 -38.44 -8.61
CA PRO A 79 6.80 -38.96 -7.27
C PRO A 79 8.03 -38.36 -6.57
N ASN A 80 9.03 -37.87 -7.31
CA ASN A 80 10.20 -37.17 -6.78
C ASN A 80 9.93 -35.66 -6.70
N THR A 81 8.88 -35.26 -5.99
CA THR A 81 8.50 -33.85 -5.84
C THR A 81 8.95 -33.31 -4.48
N ILE A 82 9.57 -32.13 -4.49
CA ILE A 82 9.87 -31.31 -3.31
C ILE A 82 8.94 -30.08 -3.36
N PHE A 83 8.27 -29.77 -2.25
CA PHE A 83 7.48 -28.55 -2.11
C PHE A 83 8.32 -27.47 -1.42
N ALA A 84 8.60 -26.39 -2.14
CA ALA A 84 9.47 -25.31 -1.70
C ALA A 84 8.77 -23.94 -1.77
N ALA A 85 9.25 -22.99 -0.98
CA ALA A 85 8.74 -21.63 -0.97
C ALA A 85 9.82 -20.55 -0.93
N ALA A 86 9.52 -19.37 -1.48
CA ALA A 86 10.43 -18.22 -1.47
C ALA A 86 9.96 -17.11 -0.51
N GLY A 87 9.58 -17.46 0.72
CA GLY A 87 9.27 -16.50 1.78
C GLY A 87 7.88 -15.86 1.74
N ASP A 88 7.59 -15.04 2.75
CA ASP A 88 6.32 -14.36 3.02
C ASP A 88 5.12 -15.32 3.05
N LEU A 89 5.28 -16.41 3.80
CA LEU A 89 4.22 -17.36 4.03
C LEU A 89 3.24 -16.86 5.09
N ILE A 90 3.75 -16.10 6.05
CA ILE A 90 3.08 -15.48 7.20
C ILE A 90 3.28 -13.95 7.18
N GLY A 91 2.76 -13.22 8.19
CA GLY A 91 2.73 -11.75 8.21
C GLY A 91 1.80 -11.19 7.13
N ALA A 92 1.54 -9.88 7.06
CA ALA A 92 0.54 -9.24 6.17
C ALA A 92 -0.70 -10.12 5.85
N SER A 93 -1.23 -10.80 6.87
CA SER A 93 -2.11 -11.95 6.69
C SER A 93 -3.58 -11.54 6.77
N THR A 94 -4.46 -12.33 6.14
CA THR A 94 -5.90 -12.09 6.31
C THR A 94 -6.31 -12.36 7.76
N PHE A 95 -7.42 -11.75 8.17
CA PHE A 95 -7.84 -11.68 9.57
C PHE A 95 -7.83 -13.03 10.30
N GLU A 96 -8.26 -14.11 9.63
CA GLU A 96 -8.31 -15.46 10.20
C GLU A 96 -6.94 -15.97 10.63
N SER A 97 -5.89 -15.71 9.85
CA SER A 97 -4.51 -16.08 10.18
C SER A 97 -3.90 -15.09 11.17
N PHE A 98 -4.04 -13.80 10.86
CA PHE A 98 -3.43 -12.70 11.59
C PHE A 98 -3.82 -12.71 13.10
N ILE A 99 -5.11 -12.85 13.44
CA ILE A 99 -5.58 -12.81 14.83
C ILE A 99 -5.08 -14.00 15.67
N GLN A 100 -4.55 -15.03 15.01
CA GLN A 100 -4.04 -16.26 15.61
C GLN A 100 -2.51 -16.37 15.48
N GLN A 101 -1.81 -15.24 15.29
CA GLN A 101 -0.35 -15.18 15.11
C GLN A 101 0.13 -16.11 13.99
N ASP A 102 -0.64 -16.22 12.92
CA ASP A 102 -0.37 -17.06 11.75
C ASP A 102 -0.23 -18.56 12.00
N LYS A 103 -0.57 -19.04 13.20
CA LYS A 103 -0.58 -20.47 13.52
C LYS A 103 -1.39 -21.29 12.50
N PRO A 104 -2.62 -20.91 12.10
CA PRO A 104 -3.38 -21.74 11.17
C PRO A 104 -2.76 -21.83 9.78
N THR A 105 -1.99 -20.81 9.38
CA THR A 105 -1.23 -20.82 8.12
C THR A 105 -0.07 -21.79 8.19
N ILE A 106 0.69 -21.76 9.30
CA ILE A 106 1.74 -22.74 9.56
C ILE A 106 1.18 -24.16 9.57
N ASP A 107 0.09 -24.39 10.29
CA ASP A 107 -0.56 -25.71 10.38
C ASP A 107 -1.04 -26.19 8.99
N ALA A 108 -1.61 -25.30 8.18
CA ALA A 108 -2.08 -25.64 6.84
C ALA A 108 -0.94 -26.00 5.88
N LEU A 109 0.22 -25.32 5.97
CA LEU A 109 1.39 -25.61 5.15
C LEU A 109 2.18 -26.82 5.64
N ASN A 110 2.19 -27.09 6.95
CA ASN A 110 2.66 -28.35 7.53
C ASN A 110 1.85 -29.53 6.98
N GLU A 111 0.51 -29.44 7.02
CA GLU A 111 -0.37 -30.49 6.49
C GLU A 111 -0.23 -30.64 4.96
N ALA A 112 -0.02 -29.53 4.24
CA ALA A 112 0.31 -29.57 2.82
C ALA A 112 1.72 -30.12 2.52
N GLY A 113 2.54 -30.39 3.53
CA GLY A 113 3.85 -31.01 3.43
C GLY A 113 4.90 -30.10 2.78
N LEU A 114 4.97 -28.82 3.16
CA LEU A 114 6.06 -27.95 2.75
C LEU A 114 7.40 -28.51 3.28
N ASP A 115 8.43 -28.58 2.43
CA ASP A 115 9.73 -29.14 2.80
C ASP A 115 10.72 -28.05 3.21
N VAL A 116 10.76 -26.93 2.47
CA VAL A 116 11.72 -25.84 2.67
C VAL A 116 11.15 -24.49 2.24
N SER A 117 11.54 -23.42 2.94
CA SER A 117 11.28 -22.04 2.53
C SER A 117 12.48 -21.15 2.77
N ALA A 118 12.76 -20.23 1.85
CA ALA A 118 13.48 -19.02 2.25
C ALA A 118 12.66 -18.22 3.27
N VAL A 119 13.32 -17.44 4.11
CA VAL A 119 12.65 -16.37 4.86
C VAL A 119 12.38 -15.19 3.93
N GLY A 120 11.20 -14.60 4.04
CA GLY A 120 10.84 -13.30 3.48
C GLY A 120 10.87 -12.22 4.55
N ASN A 121 10.50 -11.00 4.19
CA ASN A 121 10.50 -9.90 5.15
C ASN A 121 9.41 -10.05 6.21
N HIS A 122 8.24 -10.59 5.84
CA HIS A 122 7.12 -10.72 6.75
C HIS A 122 7.30 -11.84 7.79
N GLU A 123 8.23 -12.77 7.57
CA GLU A 123 8.69 -13.67 8.64
C GLU A 123 9.34 -12.91 9.82
N PHE A 124 9.78 -11.66 9.62
CA PHE A 124 10.39 -10.80 10.65
C PHE A 124 9.45 -9.71 11.18
N ASP A 125 8.15 -9.71 10.84
CA ASP A 125 7.18 -8.71 11.31
C ASP A 125 7.17 -8.58 12.84
N GLN A 126 7.24 -9.72 13.53
CA GLN A 126 7.28 -9.83 14.99
C GLN A 126 8.72 -9.89 15.55
N GLY A 127 9.72 -9.69 14.69
CA GLY A 127 11.15 -9.70 15.01
C GLY A 127 11.82 -11.07 14.87
N TYR A 128 13.16 -11.04 14.88
CA TYR A 128 14.01 -12.23 14.73
C TYR A 128 13.79 -13.25 15.86
N ASP A 129 13.56 -12.80 17.09
CA ASP A 129 13.28 -13.70 18.22
C ASP A 129 12.01 -14.52 18.00
N ASP A 130 10.94 -13.87 17.50
CA ASP A 130 9.68 -14.54 17.20
C ASP A 130 9.85 -15.59 16.09
N LEU A 131 10.56 -15.23 15.02
CA LEU A 131 10.89 -16.16 13.94
C LEU A 131 11.58 -17.43 14.48
N VAL A 132 12.68 -17.27 15.23
CA VAL A 132 13.50 -18.41 15.64
C VAL A 132 12.93 -19.20 16.81
N ASN A 133 12.09 -18.60 17.66
CA ASN A 133 11.56 -19.24 18.88
C ASN A 133 10.08 -19.62 18.83
N ARG A 134 9.25 -18.95 18.01
CA ARG A 134 7.84 -19.29 17.82
C ARG A 134 7.57 -19.90 16.46
N VAL A 135 7.96 -19.23 15.37
CA VAL A 135 7.63 -19.67 14.01
C VAL A 135 8.37 -20.95 13.65
N MET A 136 9.67 -21.06 13.97
CA MET A 136 10.50 -22.21 13.58
C MET A 136 10.52 -23.36 14.59
N LYS A 137 10.06 -23.17 15.84
CA LYS A 137 10.19 -24.21 16.88
C LYS A 137 8.96 -25.09 16.97
N PRO A 138 9.14 -26.40 17.20
CA PRO A 138 8.00 -27.29 17.43
C PRO A 138 7.27 -26.96 18.72
N ALA A 139 6.07 -27.53 18.87
CA ALA A 139 5.25 -27.34 20.06
C ALA A 139 6.00 -27.78 21.33
N SER A 140 6.04 -26.90 22.32
CA SER A 140 6.66 -27.14 23.62
C SER A 140 6.04 -26.22 24.69
N ASP A 141 6.43 -26.38 25.95
CA ASP A 141 6.02 -25.44 27.01
C ASP A 141 6.49 -23.99 26.72
N ALA A 142 7.58 -23.83 25.96
CA ALA A 142 8.10 -22.52 25.56
C ALA A 142 7.46 -21.98 24.27
N ASN A 143 6.97 -22.87 23.40
CA ASN A 143 6.20 -22.51 22.20
C ASN A 143 4.87 -23.30 22.17
N PRO A 144 3.80 -22.80 22.79
CA PRO A 144 2.52 -23.51 22.83
C PRO A 144 1.80 -23.54 21.48
N TYR A 145 2.20 -22.69 20.52
CA TYR A 145 1.59 -22.64 19.19
C TYR A 145 2.04 -23.82 18.32
N GLY A 146 3.26 -24.31 18.52
CA GLY A 146 3.94 -25.07 17.48
C GLY A 146 4.38 -24.17 16.33
N GLY A 147 5.26 -24.70 15.49
CA GLY A 147 5.89 -23.96 14.41
C GLY A 147 5.97 -24.77 13.13
N ALA A 148 6.66 -24.20 12.15
CA ALA A 148 6.99 -24.82 10.89
C ALA A 148 7.67 -26.18 11.09
N GLU A 149 7.17 -27.19 10.40
CA GLU A 149 7.82 -28.50 10.27
C GLU A 149 8.81 -28.53 9.09
N TRP A 150 8.74 -27.53 8.19
CA TRP A 150 9.69 -27.31 7.11
C TRP A 150 10.95 -26.58 7.57
N ALA A 151 12.01 -26.63 6.76
CA ALA A 151 13.24 -25.88 7.00
C ALA A 151 13.10 -24.42 6.52
N TYR A 152 13.34 -23.46 7.40
CA TYR A 152 13.57 -22.06 7.00
C TYR A 152 15.06 -21.81 6.77
N ILE A 153 15.40 -21.19 5.64
CA ILE A 153 16.78 -20.89 5.23
C ILE A 153 16.98 -19.41 4.88
N GLY A 154 18.19 -18.88 5.12
CA GLY A 154 18.51 -17.46 4.89
C GLY A 154 20.01 -17.17 4.98
N ALA A 155 20.74 -17.44 3.90
CA ALA A 155 22.19 -17.33 3.81
C ALA A 155 22.71 -15.91 4.07
N ASN A 156 21.98 -14.89 3.62
CA ASN A 156 22.38 -13.49 3.81
C ASN A 156 21.87 -12.86 5.11
N VAL A 157 21.38 -13.65 6.06
CA VAL A 157 21.00 -13.18 7.40
C VAL A 157 22.08 -13.60 8.40
N LYS A 158 22.88 -12.64 8.86
CA LYS A 158 24.02 -12.89 9.75
C LYS A 158 23.80 -12.30 11.14
N MET A 159 24.38 -12.93 12.15
CA MET A 159 24.48 -12.38 13.49
C MET A 159 25.38 -11.14 13.47
N ARG A 160 24.87 -10.00 13.93
CA ARG A 160 25.55 -8.70 13.84
C ARG A 160 26.87 -8.67 14.60
N ASP A 161 26.97 -9.39 15.70
CA ASP A 161 28.11 -9.35 16.62
C ASP A 161 29.29 -10.25 16.19
N THR A 162 28.98 -11.34 15.50
CA THR A 162 29.92 -12.42 15.18
C THR A 162 30.13 -12.60 13.68
N GLY A 163 29.17 -12.16 12.86
CA GLY A 163 29.14 -12.39 11.41
C GLY A 163 28.86 -13.84 11.01
N SER A 164 28.51 -14.73 11.96
CA SER A 164 28.07 -16.09 11.66
C SER A 164 26.64 -16.08 11.13
N ASP A 165 26.20 -17.19 10.55
CA ASP A 165 24.82 -17.33 10.09
C ASP A 165 23.84 -17.21 11.26
N ALA A 166 22.80 -16.40 11.08
CA ALA A 166 21.69 -16.28 12.03
C ALA A 166 20.59 -17.31 11.75
N LEU A 167 20.55 -17.83 10.53
CA LEU A 167 19.66 -18.89 10.05
C LEU A 167 20.51 -19.90 9.30
N GLU A 168 20.04 -21.14 9.17
CA GLU A 168 20.73 -22.10 8.30
C GLU A 168 20.74 -21.54 6.85
N PRO A 169 21.88 -21.54 6.15
CA PRO A 169 21.97 -20.95 4.83
C PRO A 169 21.32 -21.84 3.75
N THR A 170 21.40 -23.16 3.94
CA THR A 170 21.05 -24.16 2.94
C THR A 170 20.23 -25.33 3.50
N TYR A 171 19.54 -26.03 2.60
CA TYR A 171 18.82 -27.28 2.89
C TYR A 171 19.06 -28.26 1.74
N VAL A 172 19.41 -29.51 2.04
CA VAL A 172 19.67 -30.54 1.02
C VAL A 172 18.73 -31.72 1.23
N GLN A 173 18.11 -32.17 0.14
CA GLN A 173 17.19 -33.29 0.12
C GLN A 173 17.57 -34.29 -0.97
N THR A 174 17.76 -35.55 -0.57
CA THR A 174 17.94 -36.66 -1.50
C THR A 174 16.59 -37.11 -2.05
N VAL A 175 16.46 -37.19 -3.37
CA VAL A 175 15.34 -37.86 -4.05
C VAL A 175 15.82 -39.13 -4.74
N GLY A 176 14.92 -40.10 -4.95
CA GLY A 176 15.30 -41.42 -5.46
C GLY A 176 16.05 -42.28 -4.42
N THR A 177 16.65 -43.39 -4.88
CA THR A 177 17.36 -44.33 -3.98
C THR A 177 18.52 -45.02 -4.68
N GLY A 178 19.61 -45.33 -3.96
CA GLY A 178 20.74 -46.09 -4.48
C GLY A 178 21.44 -45.37 -5.64
N ASP A 179 21.71 -46.08 -6.74
CA ASP A 179 22.34 -45.51 -7.95
C ASP A 179 21.39 -44.57 -8.75
N GLN A 180 20.22 -44.25 -8.19
CA GLN A 180 19.23 -43.28 -8.71
C GLN A 180 18.97 -42.17 -7.70
N ALA A 181 19.81 -42.06 -6.65
CA ALA A 181 19.75 -40.95 -5.72
C ALA A 181 20.25 -39.67 -6.42
N VAL A 182 19.54 -38.58 -6.21
CA VAL A 182 19.91 -37.23 -6.68
C VAL A 182 19.82 -36.30 -5.48
N GLU A 183 20.88 -35.55 -5.23
CA GLU A 183 20.96 -34.54 -4.17
C GLU A 183 20.45 -33.19 -4.71
N VAL A 184 19.40 -32.65 -4.09
CA VAL A 184 18.85 -31.33 -4.44
C VAL A 184 19.12 -30.37 -3.29
N GLY A 185 19.92 -29.34 -3.55
CA GLY A 185 20.27 -28.30 -2.59
C GLY A 185 19.47 -27.02 -2.82
N PHE A 186 19.07 -26.38 -1.74
CA PHE A 186 18.38 -25.11 -1.71
C PHE A 186 19.22 -24.09 -0.96
N ILE A 187 19.33 -22.87 -1.50
CA ILE A 187 19.99 -21.73 -0.86
C ILE A 187 18.96 -20.64 -0.65
N GLY A 188 18.82 -20.16 0.59
CA GLY A 188 17.84 -19.14 0.96
C GLY A 188 18.43 -17.74 0.96
N ALA A 189 17.68 -16.73 0.55
CA ALA A 189 18.05 -15.34 0.74
C ALA A 189 16.81 -14.44 0.89
N VAL A 190 16.95 -13.33 1.62
CA VAL A 190 15.92 -12.31 1.81
C VAL A 190 16.38 -10.96 1.26
N THR A 191 15.45 -10.12 0.81
CA THR A 191 15.75 -8.76 0.32
C THR A 191 16.67 -7.98 1.25
N GLU A 192 17.64 -7.28 0.66
CA GLU A 192 18.56 -6.39 1.36
C GLU A 192 17.85 -5.18 1.99
N HIS A 193 16.61 -4.91 1.55
CA HIS A 193 15.75 -3.88 2.09
C HIS A 193 15.08 -4.25 3.42
N LEU A 194 15.27 -5.46 3.95
CA LEU A 194 14.67 -5.88 5.23
C LEU A 194 14.73 -4.81 6.34
N PRO A 195 15.86 -4.08 6.58
CA PRO A 195 15.91 -3.06 7.63
C PRO A 195 14.98 -1.85 7.43
N GLU A 196 14.46 -1.66 6.22
CA GLU A 196 13.50 -0.62 5.85
C GLU A 196 12.05 -1.10 6.00
N LEU A 197 11.85 -2.42 5.98
CA LEU A 197 10.54 -3.09 5.93
C LEU A 197 10.03 -3.56 7.29
N VAL A 198 10.91 -3.69 8.30
CA VAL A 198 10.52 -4.18 9.63
C VAL A 198 11.03 -3.27 10.75
N THR A 199 10.54 -3.49 11.97
CA THR A 199 10.93 -2.65 13.10
C THR A 199 12.44 -2.81 13.40
N PRO A 200 13.22 -1.71 13.48
CA PRO A 200 14.67 -1.81 13.74
C PRO A 200 15.02 -2.51 15.05
N ALA A 201 14.12 -2.45 16.05
CA ALA A 201 14.30 -3.14 17.32
C ALA A 201 14.19 -4.68 17.16
N GLY A 202 13.24 -5.16 16.35
CA GLY A 202 12.97 -6.58 16.13
C GLY A 202 14.11 -7.32 15.43
N ILE A 203 14.97 -6.62 14.68
CA ILE A 203 16.11 -7.19 13.96
C ILE A 203 17.47 -6.69 14.47
N SER A 204 17.52 -6.12 15.68
CA SER A 204 18.74 -5.48 16.20
C SER A 204 19.94 -6.44 16.34
N GLU A 205 19.69 -7.74 16.50
CA GLU A 205 20.70 -8.81 16.64
C GLU A 205 21.27 -9.29 15.32
N ILE A 206 20.57 -9.06 14.21
CA ILE A 206 20.96 -9.55 12.89
C ILE A 206 21.37 -8.40 11.96
N VAL A 207 22.05 -8.73 10.88
CA VAL A 207 22.35 -7.85 9.75
C VAL A 207 22.12 -8.62 8.47
N VAL A 208 21.55 -7.94 7.47
CA VAL A 208 21.42 -8.49 6.12
C VAL A 208 22.66 -8.13 5.32
N THR A 209 23.28 -9.14 4.70
CA THR A 209 24.45 -9.01 3.82
C THR A 209 24.05 -9.15 2.35
N ASP A 210 25.01 -8.97 1.45
CA ASP A 210 24.79 -9.02 0.00
C ASP A 210 24.28 -10.40 -0.43
N ILE A 211 23.18 -10.43 -1.18
CA ILE A 211 22.53 -11.69 -1.60
C ILE A 211 23.47 -12.50 -2.50
N VAL A 212 24.12 -11.86 -3.47
CA VAL A 212 24.90 -12.55 -4.50
C VAL A 212 26.16 -13.16 -3.89
N ASP A 213 26.87 -12.41 -3.06
CA ASP A 213 28.10 -12.87 -2.39
C ASP A 213 27.84 -14.12 -1.54
N GLU A 214 26.77 -14.11 -0.75
CA GLU A 214 26.42 -15.22 0.15
C GLU A 214 25.88 -16.43 -0.64
N VAL A 215 25.02 -16.22 -1.63
CA VAL A 215 24.49 -17.31 -2.45
C VAL A 215 25.60 -17.99 -3.24
N ASN A 216 26.54 -17.25 -3.82
CA ASN A 216 27.64 -17.83 -4.58
C ASN A 216 28.58 -18.64 -3.66
N ALA A 217 28.87 -18.14 -2.44
CA ALA A 217 29.68 -18.88 -1.47
C ALA A 217 29.03 -20.22 -1.03
N GLU A 218 27.71 -20.23 -0.87
CA GLU A 218 26.96 -21.45 -0.55
C GLU A 218 26.83 -22.39 -1.76
N ALA A 219 26.67 -21.85 -2.97
CA ALA A 219 26.64 -22.64 -4.20
C ALA A 219 27.98 -23.36 -4.43
N ASP A 220 29.11 -22.68 -4.24
CA ASP A 220 30.45 -23.28 -4.25
C ASP A 220 30.56 -24.43 -3.24
N SER A 221 29.99 -24.26 -2.04
CA SER A 221 30.03 -25.25 -0.98
C SER A 221 29.16 -26.48 -1.30
N LEU A 222 27.98 -26.29 -1.88
CA LEU A 222 27.10 -27.37 -2.32
C LEU A 222 27.68 -28.13 -3.52
N GLU A 223 28.26 -27.43 -4.50
CA GLU A 223 28.94 -28.06 -5.64
C GLU A 223 30.13 -28.90 -5.17
N ALA A 224 30.95 -28.37 -4.25
CA ALA A 224 32.06 -29.10 -3.65
C ALA A 224 31.61 -30.32 -2.83
N ALA A 225 30.40 -30.30 -2.27
CA ALA A 225 29.78 -31.43 -1.58
C ALA A 225 29.16 -32.46 -2.54
N GLY A 226 29.09 -32.17 -3.84
CA GLY A 226 28.55 -33.05 -4.87
C GLY A 226 27.02 -33.02 -4.95
N VAL A 227 26.39 -31.89 -4.65
CA VAL A 227 24.96 -31.68 -4.90
C VAL A 227 24.72 -31.60 -6.41
N ASP A 228 23.69 -32.28 -6.89
CA ASP A 228 23.42 -32.45 -8.33
C ASP A 228 22.56 -31.32 -8.92
N VAL A 229 21.64 -30.77 -8.13
CA VAL A 229 20.76 -29.66 -8.52
C VAL A 229 20.76 -28.60 -7.43
N ILE A 230 21.14 -27.36 -7.75
CA ILE A 230 21.17 -26.24 -6.80
C ILE A 230 20.11 -25.21 -7.17
N VAL A 231 19.19 -24.92 -6.24
CA VAL A 231 18.10 -23.97 -6.43
C VAL A 231 18.18 -22.84 -5.41
N MET A 232 18.15 -21.62 -5.89
CA MET A 232 18.02 -20.43 -5.05
C MET A 232 16.53 -20.19 -4.77
N LEU A 233 16.17 -20.12 -3.48
CA LEU A 233 14.91 -19.58 -2.99
C LEU A 233 15.20 -18.17 -2.48
N VAL A 234 14.69 -17.14 -3.15
CA VAL A 234 14.98 -15.75 -2.78
C VAL A 234 13.73 -14.93 -2.61
N HIS A 235 13.65 -14.23 -1.49
CA HIS A 235 12.60 -13.26 -1.23
C HIS A 235 13.03 -11.86 -1.70
N GLU A 236 13.24 -11.77 -3.01
CA GLU A 236 13.47 -10.56 -3.80
C GLU A 236 12.93 -10.86 -5.20
N GLY A 237 12.48 -9.84 -5.94
CA GLY A 237 11.71 -10.06 -7.15
C GLY A 237 11.87 -9.01 -8.23
N ALA A 238 11.43 -9.37 -9.43
CA ALA A 238 11.48 -8.44 -10.55
C ALA A 238 10.49 -7.28 -10.36
N PRO A 239 10.83 -6.05 -10.81
CA PRO A 239 9.91 -4.92 -10.80
C PRO A 239 8.80 -5.03 -11.87
N LYS A 240 8.92 -5.98 -12.81
CA LYS A 240 7.96 -6.24 -13.89
C LYS A 240 7.93 -7.73 -14.24
N ALA A 241 6.76 -8.24 -14.64
CA ALA A 241 6.56 -9.65 -14.97
C ALA A 241 7.06 -10.07 -16.37
N SER A 242 7.45 -9.11 -17.22
CA SER A 242 7.87 -9.39 -18.60
C SER A 242 9.28 -10.00 -18.63
N CYS A 243 9.43 -11.23 -19.15
CA CYS A 243 10.75 -11.87 -19.26
C CYS A 243 11.78 -11.05 -20.05
N THR A 244 11.34 -10.26 -21.03
CA THR A 244 12.23 -9.35 -21.78
C THR A 244 12.75 -8.22 -20.89
N ASP A 245 11.88 -7.67 -20.03
CA ASP A 245 12.26 -6.59 -19.11
C ASP A 245 13.19 -7.13 -18.02
N ILE A 246 12.87 -8.31 -17.45
CA ILE A 246 13.71 -8.99 -16.45
C ILE A 246 15.09 -9.30 -17.03
N ALA A 247 15.16 -9.87 -18.23
CA ALA A 247 16.43 -10.19 -18.87
C ALA A 247 17.27 -8.94 -19.21
N ALA A 248 16.65 -7.76 -19.31
CA ALA A 248 17.27 -6.48 -19.61
C ALA A 248 17.64 -5.65 -18.37
N LEU A 249 17.32 -6.12 -17.15
CA LEU A 249 17.74 -5.46 -15.91
C LEU A 249 19.26 -5.32 -15.86
N GLY A 250 19.71 -4.17 -15.38
CA GLY A 250 21.12 -3.90 -15.11
C GLY A 250 21.55 -4.58 -13.81
N ALA A 251 22.81 -5.03 -13.75
CA ALA A 251 23.40 -5.62 -12.54
C ALA A 251 23.51 -4.62 -11.37
N ASP A 252 23.25 -3.33 -11.62
CA ASP A 252 23.17 -2.26 -10.62
C ASP A 252 21.79 -2.12 -9.95
N THR A 253 20.84 -3.00 -10.29
CA THR A 253 19.51 -3.07 -9.67
C THR A 253 19.39 -4.31 -8.80
N ASP A 254 18.57 -4.26 -7.74
CA ASP A 254 18.49 -5.29 -6.69
C ASP A 254 18.23 -6.70 -7.26
N PHE A 255 17.22 -6.85 -8.13
CA PHE A 255 16.97 -8.14 -8.79
C PHE A 255 17.86 -8.41 -10.01
N GLY A 256 18.39 -7.36 -10.63
CA GLY A 256 19.27 -7.49 -11.78
C GLY A 256 20.63 -8.09 -11.41
N SER A 257 21.21 -7.70 -10.27
CA SER A 257 22.43 -8.33 -9.73
C SER A 257 22.20 -9.82 -9.48
N ILE A 258 21.08 -10.21 -8.84
CA ILE A 258 20.74 -11.61 -8.59
C ILE A 258 20.68 -12.42 -9.89
N VAL A 259 19.92 -11.95 -10.88
CA VAL A 259 19.73 -12.68 -12.14
C VAL A 259 21.05 -12.80 -12.94
N LYS A 260 21.92 -11.80 -12.86
CA LYS A 260 23.15 -11.72 -13.66
C LYS A 260 24.38 -12.30 -12.97
N ASP A 261 24.54 -12.04 -11.69
CA ASP A 261 25.80 -12.24 -10.98
C ASP A 261 25.76 -13.45 -10.03
N VAL A 262 24.59 -14.04 -9.77
CA VAL A 262 24.53 -15.39 -9.17
C VAL A 262 25.10 -16.41 -10.14
N ASP A 263 26.02 -17.23 -9.65
CA ASP A 263 26.82 -18.18 -10.43
C ASP A 263 25.96 -19.19 -11.19
N SER A 264 26.48 -19.67 -12.32
CA SER A 264 25.83 -20.64 -13.20
C SER A 264 25.76 -22.05 -12.62
N SER A 265 26.40 -22.29 -11.47
CA SER A 265 26.20 -23.48 -10.63
C SER A 265 24.82 -23.51 -9.97
N VAL A 266 24.13 -22.36 -9.85
CA VAL A 266 22.73 -22.30 -9.43
C VAL A 266 21.83 -22.55 -10.65
N ASP A 267 21.14 -23.67 -10.65
CA ASP A 267 20.36 -24.21 -11.78
C ASP A 267 18.98 -23.56 -11.93
N ALA A 268 18.44 -22.95 -10.89
CA ALA A 268 17.17 -22.20 -10.94
C ALA A 268 17.07 -21.16 -9.82
N ILE A 269 16.33 -20.09 -10.10
CA ILE A 269 15.95 -19.06 -9.14
C ILE A 269 14.43 -19.07 -8.99
N VAL A 270 13.94 -19.38 -7.80
CA VAL A 270 12.54 -19.22 -7.38
C VAL A 270 12.46 -17.98 -6.51
N SER A 271 11.67 -17.00 -6.95
CA SER A 271 11.64 -15.64 -6.41
C SER A 271 10.26 -15.23 -5.85
N GLY A 272 10.24 -14.23 -4.98
CA GLY A 272 9.03 -13.68 -4.35
C GLY A 272 9.06 -12.15 -4.21
N HIS A 273 8.48 -11.63 -3.14
CA HIS A 273 8.50 -10.23 -2.68
C HIS A 273 7.64 -9.25 -3.52
N THR A 274 7.81 -9.25 -4.84
CA THR A 274 7.14 -8.26 -5.72
C THR A 274 5.74 -8.67 -6.16
N HIS A 275 5.27 -9.85 -5.74
CA HIS A 275 3.93 -10.41 -6.02
C HIS A 275 3.62 -10.66 -7.50
N LEU A 276 4.63 -10.60 -8.37
CA LEU A 276 4.48 -10.76 -9.82
C LEU A 276 4.67 -12.22 -10.23
N ALA A 277 3.70 -12.75 -10.99
CA ALA A 277 3.85 -14.08 -11.57
C ALA A 277 4.63 -14.03 -12.88
N TYR A 278 5.71 -14.80 -12.98
CA TYR A 278 6.49 -14.97 -14.22
C TYR A 278 7.17 -16.33 -14.27
N ASP A 279 7.41 -16.80 -15.50
CA ASP A 279 8.07 -18.07 -15.80
C ASP A 279 9.06 -17.84 -16.94
N CYS A 280 10.28 -17.45 -16.58
CA CYS A 280 11.31 -17.01 -17.51
C CYS A 280 12.49 -17.96 -17.54
N LYS A 281 13.25 -17.94 -18.65
CA LYS A 281 14.55 -18.62 -18.76
C LYS A 281 15.62 -17.60 -19.14
N ILE A 282 16.58 -17.38 -18.24
CA ILE A 282 17.57 -16.30 -18.34
C ILE A 282 18.97 -16.86 -18.04
N GLY A 283 19.98 -16.41 -18.78
CA GLY A 283 21.38 -16.74 -18.51
C GLY A 283 22.05 -15.69 -17.62
N SER A 284 22.97 -16.14 -16.77
CA SER A 284 23.84 -15.28 -15.97
C SER A 284 24.85 -14.52 -16.85
N ALA A 285 25.55 -13.56 -16.27
CA ALA A 285 26.60 -12.81 -16.94
C ALA A 285 27.78 -13.71 -17.34
N GLU A 286 28.12 -14.70 -16.51
CA GLU A 286 29.20 -15.65 -16.81
C GLU A 286 28.80 -16.74 -17.82
N ALA A 287 27.51 -17.11 -17.89
CA ALA A 287 27.00 -18.10 -18.83
C ALA A 287 25.74 -17.62 -19.60
N PRO A 288 25.80 -16.56 -20.44
CA PRO A 288 24.61 -15.96 -21.05
C PRO A 288 23.83 -16.89 -22.00
N ALA A 289 24.48 -17.95 -22.50
CA ALA A 289 23.89 -18.94 -23.39
C ALA A 289 23.26 -20.13 -22.66
N THR A 290 23.59 -20.32 -21.37
CA THR A 290 23.02 -21.36 -20.52
C THR A 290 21.86 -20.74 -19.76
N LEU A 291 20.64 -20.98 -20.24
CA LEU A 291 19.45 -20.40 -19.63
C LEU A 291 18.98 -21.25 -18.45
N ARG A 292 18.79 -20.63 -17.28
CA ARG A 292 18.15 -21.22 -16.11
C ARG A 292 16.74 -20.66 -15.88
N PRO A 293 15.83 -21.42 -15.27
CA PRO A 293 14.58 -20.87 -14.77
C PRO A 293 14.80 -19.69 -13.81
N VAL A 294 14.02 -18.63 -14.02
CA VAL A 294 13.82 -17.52 -13.10
C VAL A 294 12.32 -17.33 -13.00
N VAL A 295 11.74 -17.75 -11.87
CA VAL A 295 10.29 -17.95 -11.74
C VAL A 295 9.75 -17.31 -10.46
N SER A 296 8.48 -16.91 -10.49
CA SER A 296 7.69 -16.55 -9.32
C SER A 296 6.24 -16.97 -9.55
N ALA A 297 5.57 -17.44 -8.50
CA ALA A 297 4.19 -17.89 -8.55
C ALA A 297 3.18 -16.74 -8.41
N GLY A 298 3.66 -15.50 -8.23
CA GLY A 298 2.82 -14.35 -7.94
C GLY A 298 2.63 -14.20 -6.44
N GLN A 299 1.43 -14.47 -5.94
CA GLN A 299 1.08 -14.28 -4.52
C GLN A 299 -0.14 -15.13 -4.13
N TYR A 300 -0.39 -15.26 -2.83
CA TYR A 300 -1.66 -15.69 -2.23
C TYR A 300 -2.11 -17.11 -2.60
N GLY A 301 -1.16 -17.96 -2.99
CA GLY A 301 -1.44 -19.28 -3.55
C GLY A 301 -2.27 -19.21 -4.84
N PHE A 302 -2.23 -18.08 -5.56
CA PHE A 302 -2.97 -17.88 -6.80
C PHE A 302 -2.47 -18.81 -7.91
N ASN A 303 -1.14 -19.03 -7.96
CA ASN A 303 -0.51 -20.07 -8.75
C ASN A 303 0.45 -20.90 -7.89
N ILE A 304 0.94 -21.99 -8.48
CA ILE A 304 2.17 -22.69 -8.08
C ILE A 304 3.11 -22.74 -9.29
N ASN A 305 4.42 -22.68 -9.07
CA ASN A 305 5.40 -23.04 -10.10
C ASN A 305 5.65 -24.56 -10.06
N ARG A 306 5.78 -25.20 -11.21
CA ARG A 306 6.36 -26.54 -11.34
C ARG A 306 7.64 -26.44 -12.14
N LEU A 307 8.76 -26.88 -11.57
CA LEU A 307 10.05 -27.00 -12.24
C LEU A 307 10.40 -28.48 -12.29
N SER A 308 10.69 -29.02 -13.48
CA SER A 308 11.06 -30.41 -13.66
C SER A 308 12.44 -30.51 -14.27
N PHE A 309 13.38 -31.10 -13.54
CA PHE A 309 14.74 -31.37 -13.95
C PHE A 309 14.88 -32.85 -14.29
N SER A 310 15.49 -33.15 -15.44
CA SER A 310 15.86 -34.52 -15.80
C SER A 310 17.35 -34.68 -15.56
N VAL A 311 17.74 -35.43 -14.52
CA VAL A 311 19.12 -35.52 -14.03
C VAL A 311 19.71 -36.87 -14.40
N ASP A 312 20.93 -36.89 -14.95
CA ASP A 312 21.68 -38.14 -15.12
C ASP A 312 22.29 -38.57 -13.77
N PRO A 313 21.78 -39.62 -13.12
CA PRO A 313 22.21 -39.99 -11.77
C PRO A 313 23.64 -40.55 -11.72
N ALA A 314 24.27 -40.83 -12.87
CA ALA A 314 25.65 -41.27 -12.91
C ALA A 314 26.65 -40.10 -12.93
N SER A 315 26.23 -38.94 -13.47
CA SER A 315 27.10 -37.77 -13.64
C SER A 315 26.66 -36.55 -12.83
N GLY A 316 25.45 -36.56 -12.26
CA GLY A 316 24.82 -35.41 -11.62
C GLY A 316 24.37 -34.33 -12.60
N SER A 317 24.57 -34.52 -13.91
CA SER A 317 24.33 -33.47 -14.90
C SER A 317 22.85 -33.36 -15.28
N ILE A 318 22.35 -32.12 -15.38
CA ILE A 318 20.99 -31.83 -15.85
C ILE A 318 20.92 -31.98 -17.37
N ALA A 319 20.09 -32.92 -17.82
CA ALA A 319 19.83 -33.21 -19.24
C ALA A 319 18.67 -32.37 -19.83
N GLY A 320 17.79 -31.82 -18.98
CA GLY A 320 16.68 -30.98 -19.41
C GLY A 320 15.93 -30.32 -18.25
N VAL A 321 15.31 -29.17 -18.55
CA VAL A 321 14.52 -28.40 -17.60
C VAL A 321 13.22 -27.92 -18.24
N ASP A 322 12.09 -28.27 -17.64
CA ASP A 322 10.74 -27.82 -17.98
C ASP A 322 10.15 -26.98 -16.85
N THR A 323 9.35 -25.97 -17.19
CA THR A 323 8.71 -25.08 -16.22
C THR A 323 7.26 -24.83 -16.59
N GLU A 324 6.40 -24.73 -15.59
CA GLU A 324 4.99 -24.39 -15.77
C GLU A 324 4.48 -23.55 -14.59
N LEU A 325 3.70 -22.50 -14.89
CA LEU A 325 2.89 -21.78 -13.91
C LEU A 325 1.46 -22.33 -13.90
N ILE A 326 1.07 -23.00 -12.82
CA ILE A 326 -0.24 -23.66 -12.68
C ILE A 326 -1.16 -22.76 -11.85
N ASN A 327 -2.27 -22.32 -12.45
CA ASN A 327 -3.24 -21.47 -11.78
C ASN A 327 -4.16 -22.27 -10.84
N VAL A 328 -4.20 -21.90 -9.57
CA VAL A 328 -5.00 -22.57 -8.53
C VAL A 328 -6.35 -21.86 -8.32
N ALA A 329 -6.36 -20.52 -8.33
CA ALA A 329 -7.54 -19.74 -7.94
C ALA A 329 -8.62 -19.62 -9.03
N ARG A 330 -8.22 -19.52 -10.30
CA ARG A 330 -9.06 -19.18 -11.48
C ARG A 330 -8.86 -20.16 -12.64
N THR A 331 -8.83 -21.45 -12.33
CA THR A 331 -8.81 -22.52 -13.34
C THR A 331 -10.23 -22.90 -13.80
N ALA A 332 -10.36 -23.32 -15.06
CA ALA A 332 -11.60 -23.87 -15.62
C ALA A 332 -11.98 -25.22 -14.99
N GLU A 333 -10.99 -25.94 -14.46
CA GLU A 333 -11.15 -27.20 -13.72
C GLU A 333 -10.58 -26.98 -12.30
N PRO A 334 -11.38 -26.46 -11.36
CA PRO A 334 -10.93 -26.19 -9.99
C PRO A 334 -10.41 -27.42 -9.29
N PHE A 335 -9.26 -27.28 -8.62
CA PHE A 335 -8.78 -28.27 -7.67
C PHE A 335 -9.83 -28.46 -6.56
N PRO A 336 -10.06 -29.71 -6.11
CA PRO A 336 -10.85 -29.95 -4.91
C PRO A 336 -10.18 -29.29 -3.70
N GLU A 337 -10.93 -29.13 -2.62
CA GLU A 337 -10.35 -28.73 -1.34
C GLU A 337 -9.83 -29.98 -0.62
N ASP A 338 -8.58 -29.95 -0.17
CA ASP A 338 -8.05 -31.00 0.71
C ASP A 338 -8.82 -31.01 2.04
N ALA A 339 -9.24 -32.19 2.49
CA ALA A 339 -10.14 -32.32 3.63
C ALA A 339 -9.46 -32.02 4.98
N ALA A 340 -8.18 -32.33 5.13
CA ALA A 340 -7.44 -32.09 6.36
C ALA A 340 -7.10 -30.60 6.49
N VAL A 341 -6.59 -29.99 5.42
CA VAL A 341 -6.32 -28.56 5.37
C VAL A 341 -7.61 -27.74 5.48
N LYS A 342 -8.70 -28.17 4.83
CA LYS A 342 -10.01 -27.50 4.97
C LYS A 342 -10.50 -27.50 6.41
N LYS A 343 -10.24 -28.57 7.17
CA LYS A 343 -10.58 -28.59 8.59
C LYS A 343 -9.78 -27.55 9.39
N ILE A 344 -8.49 -27.38 9.11
CA ILE A 344 -7.64 -26.35 9.74
C ILE A 344 -8.21 -24.96 9.44
N VAL A 345 -8.56 -24.70 8.18
CA VAL A 345 -9.17 -23.42 7.75
C VAL A 345 -10.51 -23.18 8.45
N ASP A 346 -11.38 -24.17 8.55
CA ASP A 346 -12.69 -24.04 9.21
C ASP A 346 -12.56 -23.79 10.72
N ASP A 347 -11.62 -24.47 11.38
CA ASP A 347 -11.31 -24.22 12.79
C ASP A 347 -10.75 -22.79 12.97
N ALA A 348 -9.89 -22.33 12.06
CA ALA A 348 -9.33 -20.98 12.09
C ALA A 348 -10.41 -19.90 11.98
N VAL A 349 -11.41 -20.09 11.10
CA VAL A 349 -12.55 -19.18 10.98
C VAL A 349 -13.39 -19.15 12.27
N ALA A 350 -13.63 -20.32 12.88
CA ALA A 350 -14.39 -20.38 14.13
C ALA A 350 -13.68 -19.67 15.30
N VAL A 351 -12.35 -19.84 15.40
CA VAL A 351 -11.55 -19.16 16.42
C VAL A 351 -11.46 -17.66 16.14
N SER A 352 -11.31 -17.24 14.87
CA SER A 352 -11.26 -15.83 14.50
C SER A 352 -12.58 -15.11 14.77
N ASP A 353 -13.72 -15.80 14.65
CA ASP A 353 -15.03 -15.27 15.06
C ASP A 353 -15.10 -15.01 16.58
N GLU A 354 -14.54 -15.92 17.39
CA GLU A 354 -14.50 -15.77 18.85
C GLU A 354 -13.56 -14.63 19.27
N LEU A 355 -12.31 -14.65 18.80
CA LEU A 355 -11.31 -13.63 19.13
C LEU A 355 -11.71 -12.26 18.57
N GLY A 356 -12.27 -12.25 17.36
CA GLY A 356 -12.69 -11.05 16.67
C GLY A 356 -13.88 -10.33 17.31
N ALA A 357 -14.67 -11.01 18.14
CA ALA A 357 -15.75 -10.40 18.92
C ALA A 357 -15.24 -9.57 20.12
N ALA A 358 -13.94 -9.61 20.43
CA ALA A 358 -13.36 -8.83 21.50
C ALA A 358 -13.52 -7.31 21.24
N PRO A 359 -13.81 -6.51 22.28
CA PRO A 359 -13.88 -5.06 22.16
C PRO A 359 -12.48 -4.48 21.91
N LEU A 360 -12.38 -3.57 20.95
CA LEU A 360 -11.12 -2.90 20.57
C LEU A 360 -11.08 -1.45 21.03
N GLY A 361 -12.19 -0.72 20.84
CA GLY A 361 -12.33 0.69 21.21
C GLY A 361 -13.76 1.17 21.00
N GLU A 362 -14.01 2.46 21.13
CA GLU A 362 -15.32 3.08 20.89
C GLU A 362 -15.29 4.09 19.74
N ILE A 363 -16.42 4.26 19.07
CA ILE A 363 -16.66 5.32 18.06
C ILE A 363 -17.83 6.20 18.49
N ALA A 364 -17.75 7.49 18.19
CA ALA A 364 -18.78 8.48 18.54
C ALA A 364 -19.99 8.47 17.58
N GLY A 365 -19.83 7.83 16.42
CA GLY A 365 -20.82 7.74 15.35
C GLY A 365 -20.41 6.68 14.33
N PRO A 366 -21.25 6.41 13.31
CA PRO A 366 -20.94 5.43 12.27
C PRO A 366 -19.94 5.99 11.26
N PHE A 367 -18.96 5.17 10.87
CA PHE A 367 -18.15 5.38 9.67
C PHE A 367 -18.71 4.51 8.54
N THR A 368 -19.18 5.14 7.47
CA THR A 368 -19.88 4.44 6.38
C THR A 368 -19.25 4.74 5.04
N ARG A 369 -19.33 3.78 4.13
CA ARG A 369 -19.09 3.96 2.70
C ARG A 369 -20.22 4.76 2.07
N ALA A 370 -19.92 5.48 1.00
CA ALA A 370 -20.91 6.15 0.18
C ALA A 370 -21.87 5.14 -0.46
N LYS A 371 -23.16 5.48 -0.47
CA LYS A 371 -24.21 4.67 -1.09
C LYS A 371 -24.99 5.48 -2.12
N ARG A 372 -25.58 4.78 -3.08
CA ARG A 372 -26.52 5.37 -4.03
C ARG A 372 -27.85 5.70 -3.35
N ALA A 373 -28.77 6.31 -4.10
CA ALA A 373 -30.11 6.71 -3.61
C ALA A 373 -30.95 5.60 -2.92
N ASP A 374 -30.64 4.31 -3.13
CA ASP A 374 -31.30 3.21 -2.40
C ASP A 374 -30.78 3.02 -0.96
N GLY A 375 -29.66 3.67 -0.63
CA GLY A 375 -28.91 3.60 0.62
C GLY A 375 -28.23 2.24 0.87
N THR A 376 -28.23 1.34 -0.10
CA THR A 376 -27.69 -0.03 0.06
C THR A 376 -26.61 -0.37 -0.97
N THR A 377 -26.72 0.15 -2.19
CA THR A 377 -25.76 -0.10 -3.25
C THR A 377 -24.57 0.84 -3.07
N GLU A 378 -23.36 0.27 -3.01
CA GLU A 378 -22.10 1.03 -2.94
C GLU A 378 -22.00 2.06 -4.08
N ASN A 379 -21.68 3.30 -3.72
CA ASN A 379 -21.27 4.32 -4.68
C ASN A 379 -19.76 4.55 -4.57
N ARG A 380 -19.00 4.17 -5.60
CA ARG A 380 -17.54 4.39 -5.62
C ARG A 380 -17.14 5.76 -6.13
N GLY A 381 -18.07 6.54 -6.66
CA GLY A 381 -17.81 7.95 -6.98
C GLY A 381 -18.03 8.88 -5.80
N GLY A 382 -18.46 8.36 -4.65
CA GLY A 382 -18.75 9.15 -3.47
C GLY A 382 -17.64 9.17 -2.45
N GLU A 383 -17.38 10.36 -1.92
CA GLU A 383 -16.60 10.53 -0.70
C GLU A 383 -17.34 9.89 0.49
N SER A 384 -16.60 9.38 1.47
CA SER A 384 -17.21 8.62 2.56
C SER A 384 -16.43 8.75 3.88
N THR A 385 -17.15 8.78 5.00
CA THR A 385 -16.53 8.95 6.33
C THR A 385 -15.53 7.83 6.64
N VAL A 386 -15.81 6.58 6.23
CA VAL A 386 -14.85 5.48 6.43
C VAL A 386 -13.65 5.56 5.49
N GLY A 387 -13.82 6.13 4.29
CA GLY A 387 -12.69 6.38 3.38
C GLY A 387 -11.73 7.42 3.95
N ASN A 388 -12.27 8.50 4.52
CA ASN A 388 -11.47 9.57 5.14
C ASN A 388 -10.82 9.08 6.43
N LEU A 389 -11.56 8.33 7.28
CA LEU A 389 -10.98 7.70 8.47
C LEU A 389 -9.79 6.79 8.10
N VAL A 390 -9.96 5.93 7.09
CA VAL A 390 -8.88 5.02 6.65
C VAL A 390 -7.69 5.81 6.11
N GLY A 391 -7.94 6.88 5.33
CA GLY A 391 -6.87 7.81 4.94
C GLY A 391 -6.13 8.35 6.16
N GLU A 392 -6.83 8.83 7.18
CA GLU A 392 -6.24 9.36 8.40
C GLU A 392 -5.46 8.31 9.20
N VAL A 393 -5.99 7.09 9.34
CA VAL A 393 -5.31 5.96 9.97
C VAL A 393 -3.97 5.68 9.29
N GLN A 394 -3.96 5.63 7.96
CA GLN A 394 -2.74 5.35 7.19
C GLN A 394 -1.73 6.50 7.33
N ARG A 395 -2.18 7.75 7.28
CA ARG A 395 -1.33 8.94 7.51
C ARG A 395 -0.72 8.93 8.90
N TRP A 396 -1.50 8.59 9.93
CA TRP A 396 -1.03 8.49 11.32
C TRP A 396 0.03 7.39 11.46
N ALA A 397 -0.27 6.19 10.95
CA ALA A 397 0.60 5.02 11.08
C ALA A 397 1.97 5.25 10.41
N THR A 398 1.99 5.91 9.24
CA THR A 398 3.22 6.15 8.49
C THR A 398 3.91 7.48 8.83
N GLY A 399 3.20 8.41 9.46
CA GLY A 399 3.69 9.75 9.79
C GLY A 399 3.85 10.67 8.58
N THR A 400 3.09 10.46 7.50
CA THR A 400 3.14 11.30 6.29
C THR A 400 2.28 12.56 6.39
N ASP A 401 2.44 13.45 5.40
CA ASP A 401 1.65 14.68 5.28
C ASP A 401 0.22 14.38 4.82
N ILE A 402 0.07 13.47 3.86
CA ILE A 402 -1.20 13.10 3.23
C ILE A 402 -1.27 11.56 3.13
N ALA A 403 -2.47 11.00 3.19
CA ALA A 403 -2.72 9.63 2.73
C ALA A 403 -4.05 9.51 2.00
N PHE A 404 -4.13 8.54 1.09
CA PHE A 404 -5.29 8.30 0.26
C PHE A 404 -5.78 6.85 0.35
N MET A 405 -7.10 6.68 0.27
CA MET A 405 -7.74 5.37 0.23
C MET A 405 -8.71 5.27 -0.94
N ASN A 406 -8.59 4.22 -1.76
CA ASN A 406 -9.54 3.98 -2.84
C ASN A 406 -10.84 3.34 -2.31
N PRO A 407 -12.00 3.69 -2.90
CA PRO A 407 -13.29 3.24 -2.38
C PRO A 407 -13.50 1.75 -2.61
N GLY A 408 -12.81 1.16 -3.60
CA GLY A 408 -12.85 -0.28 -3.87
C GLY A 408 -12.15 -1.13 -2.81
N GLY A 409 -11.18 -0.55 -2.10
CA GLY A 409 -10.45 -1.22 -1.01
C GLY A 409 -11.25 -1.32 0.28
N LEU A 410 -12.31 -0.51 0.43
CA LEU A 410 -13.22 -0.50 1.59
C LEU A 410 -14.33 -1.54 1.41
N ARG A 411 -14.38 -2.54 2.29
CA ARG A 411 -15.26 -3.71 2.12
C ARG A 411 -16.41 -3.77 3.10
N ASP A 412 -16.33 -3.02 4.20
CA ASP A 412 -17.42 -2.88 5.15
C ASP A 412 -17.52 -1.46 5.75
N ASP A 413 -18.63 -1.21 6.44
CA ASP A 413 -18.85 -0.01 7.26
C ASP A 413 -18.43 -0.30 8.72
N ILE A 414 -17.97 0.71 9.48
CA ILE A 414 -17.69 0.60 10.92
C ILE A 414 -18.82 1.27 11.69
N ILE A 415 -19.77 0.47 12.15
CA ILE A 415 -20.98 0.95 12.84
C ILE A 415 -20.96 0.70 14.36
N GLY A 416 -20.01 -0.09 14.86
CA GLY A 416 -19.98 -0.51 16.27
C GLY A 416 -21.15 -1.42 16.67
N LEU A 417 -21.14 -1.88 17.91
CA LEU A 417 -22.24 -2.57 18.58
C LEU A 417 -23.31 -1.55 19.03
N ALA A 418 -23.94 -0.87 18.07
CA ALA A 418 -24.75 0.33 18.28
C ALA A 418 -26.23 0.07 18.63
N GLU A 419 -26.61 -1.13 19.13
CA GLU A 419 -28.00 -1.40 19.55
C GLU A 419 -28.50 -0.42 20.64
N GLY A 420 -27.59 0.16 21.42
CA GLY A 420 -27.85 1.17 22.45
C GLY A 420 -27.67 2.63 22.01
N GLY A 421 -27.31 2.88 20.75
CA GLY A 421 -26.87 4.21 20.26
C GLY A 421 -25.35 4.41 20.38
N TYR A 422 -24.90 5.66 20.19
CA TYR A 422 -23.50 6.05 20.27
C TYR A 422 -23.17 6.78 21.60
N PRO A 423 -21.92 6.67 22.11
CA PRO A 423 -20.79 5.93 21.54
C PRO A 423 -21.01 4.42 21.53
N ALA A 424 -20.43 3.74 20.55
CA ALA A 424 -20.60 2.31 20.34
C ALA A 424 -19.24 1.60 20.32
N THR A 425 -19.17 0.43 20.94
CA THR A 425 -17.97 -0.41 20.93
C THR A 425 -17.72 -0.99 19.55
N VAL A 426 -16.52 -0.80 19.01
CA VAL A 426 -16.03 -1.48 17.82
C VAL A 426 -15.31 -2.75 18.26
N THR A 427 -15.62 -3.85 17.58
CA THR A 427 -14.93 -5.12 17.80
C THR A 427 -13.70 -5.22 16.91
N TYR A 428 -12.74 -6.05 17.30
CA TYR A 428 -11.53 -6.28 16.52
C TYR A 428 -11.86 -6.70 15.08
N LYS A 429 -12.80 -7.64 14.90
CA LYS A 429 -13.21 -8.10 13.57
C LYS A 429 -13.78 -6.96 12.74
N GLN A 430 -14.61 -6.11 13.33
CA GLN A 430 -15.21 -5.00 12.60
C GLN A 430 -14.17 -3.98 12.11
N ALA A 431 -13.14 -3.69 12.92
CA ALA A 431 -12.03 -2.86 12.49
C ALA A 431 -11.22 -3.52 11.36
N ALA A 432 -10.96 -4.83 11.48
CA ALA A 432 -10.12 -5.57 10.54
C ALA A 432 -10.76 -5.80 9.15
N ILE A 433 -12.05 -6.12 9.09
CA ILE A 433 -12.69 -6.54 7.82
C ILE A 433 -13.03 -5.38 6.87
N VAL A 434 -12.84 -4.13 7.31
CA VAL A 434 -12.99 -2.96 6.43
C VAL A 434 -11.95 -3.01 5.32
N GLN A 435 -10.74 -3.50 5.62
CA GLN A 435 -9.62 -3.67 4.70
C GLN A 435 -9.13 -5.13 4.70
N PRO A 436 -9.92 -6.09 4.16
CA PRO A 436 -9.65 -7.51 4.30
C PRO A 436 -8.61 -8.04 3.31
N PHE A 437 -7.95 -7.16 2.55
CA PHE A 437 -6.97 -7.55 1.54
C PHE A 437 -5.57 -7.72 2.13
N ALA A 438 -5.36 -7.21 3.34
CA ALA A 438 -4.07 -7.16 4.01
C ALA A 438 -3.01 -6.52 3.09
N ASN A 439 -3.30 -5.32 2.59
CA ASN A 439 -2.30 -4.54 1.87
C ASN A 439 -1.29 -4.01 2.88
N THR A 440 -0.07 -3.76 2.42
CA THR A 440 0.91 -2.98 3.18
C THR A 440 0.74 -1.48 2.91
N LEU A 441 1.27 -0.64 3.81
CA LEU A 441 1.30 0.81 3.63
C LEU A 441 2.61 1.24 2.97
N VAL A 442 2.51 1.97 1.85
CA VAL A 442 3.68 2.46 1.11
C VAL A 442 3.77 3.97 1.23
N LYS A 443 4.94 4.48 1.60
CA LYS A 443 5.26 5.91 1.62
C LYS A 443 5.95 6.30 0.32
N MET A 444 5.66 7.48 -0.20
CA MET A 444 6.33 8.04 -1.37
C MET A 444 6.29 9.57 -1.34
N GLY A 445 7.14 10.21 -2.14
CA GLY A 445 7.09 11.64 -2.39
C GLY A 445 6.34 11.98 -3.67
N LEU A 446 5.29 12.80 -3.57
CA LEU A 446 4.59 13.40 -4.72
C LEU A 446 4.73 14.91 -4.72
N THR A 447 5.09 15.48 -5.88
CA THR A 447 5.04 16.94 -6.07
C THR A 447 3.59 17.45 -6.08
N GLY A 448 3.37 18.74 -5.80
CA GLY A 448 2.04 19.35 -5.94
C GLY A 448 1.45 19.15 -7.35
N THR A 449 2.28 19.18 -8.39
CA THR A 449 1.84 18.83 -9.76
C THR A 449 1.35 17.39 -9.87
N GLN A 450 2.06 16.44 -9.26
CA GLN A 450 1.64 15.04 -9.22
C GLN A 450 0.39 14.83 -8.37
N LEU A 451 0.25 15.52 -7.23
CA LEU A 451 -1.00 15.48 -6.45
C LEU A 451 -2.21 15.91 -7.30
N LYS A 452 -2.05 16.97 -8.09
CA LYS A 452 -3.10 17.38 -9.05
C LYS A 452 -3.39 16.28 -10.06
N SER A 453 -2.36 15.71 -10.70
CA SER A 453 -2.53 14.61 -11.66
C SER A 453 -3.21 13.39 -11.04
N LEU A 454 -2.86 13.03 -9.80
CA LEU A 454 -3.46 11.95 -9.05
C LEU A 454 -4.96 12.18 -8.83
N LEU A 455 -5.36 13.38 -8.39
CA LEU A 455 -6.77 13.71 -8.19
C LEU A 455 -7.55 13.72 -9.51
N GLU A 456 -6.93 14.10 -10.64
CA GLU A 456 -7.53 13.98 -11.98
C GLU A 456 -7.72 12.53 -12.44
N GLU A 457 -6.91 11.59 -11.94
CA GLU A 457 -7.02 10.16 -12.25
C GLU A 457 -8.30 9.53 -11.65
N GLN A 458 -8.94 10.17 -10.67
CA GLN A 458 -10.24 9.74 -10.15
C GLN A 458 -11.28 9.60 -11.27
N TRP A 459 -11.23 10.47 -12.29
CA TRP A 459 -11.96 10.30 -13.54
C TRP A 459 -11.27 9.27 -14.43
N GLN A 460 -11.84 8.07 -14.42
CA GLN A 460 -11.27 6.89 -15.04
C GLN A 460 -11.28 6.97 -16.57
N PRO A 461 -10.38 6.25 -17.27
CA PRO A 461 -10.35 6.23 -18.73
C PRO A 461 -11.68 5.84 -19.37
N ASP A 462 -11.96 6.39 -20.56
CA ASP A 462 -13.19 6.09 -21.32
C ASP A 462 -13.41 4.58 -21.49
N GLY A 463 -14.64 4.13 -21.25
CA GLY A 463 -15.00 2.71 -21.33
C GLY A 463 -14.73 1.89 -20.06
N SER A 464 -14.17 2.50 -19.01
CA SER A 464 -14.06 1.88 -17.70
C SER A 464 -15.44 1.51 -17.14
N SER A 465 -15.55 0.32 -16.53
CA SER A 465 -16.80 -0.15 -15.90
C SER A 465 -17.25 0.74 -14.73
N ARG A 466 -16.32 1.51 -14.17
CA ARG A 466 -16.52 2.52 -13.14
C ARG A 466 -15.88 3.81 -13.64
N PRO A 467 -16.67 4.83 -14.04
CA PRO A 467 -16.14 6.04 -14.66
C PRO A 467 -15.50 7.01 -13.66
N PHE A 468 -15.79 6.84 -12.37
CA PHE A 468 -15.25 7.67 -11.30
C PHE A 468 -14.94 6.80 -10.07
N LEU A 469 -13.79 7.05 -9.45
CA LEU A 469 -13.34 6.42 -8.21
C LEU A 469 -12.87 7.53 -7.26
N HIS A 470 -13.72 7.87 -6.30
CA HIS A 470 -13.44 8.95 -5.36
C HIS A 470 -12.51 8.47 -4.25
N LEU A 471 -11.31 9.04 -4.18
CA LEU A 471 -10.37 8.76 -3.11
C LEU A 471 -10.89 9.37 -1.80
N GLY A 472 -10.83 8.60 -0.72
CA GLY A 472 -10.86 9.17 0.62
C GLY A 472 -9.49 9.77 0.95
N ALA A 473 -9.46 10.86 1.70
CA ALA A 473 -8.24 11.55 2.07
C ALA A 473 -8.10 11.68 3.58
N SER A 474 -6.86 11.77 4.05
CA SER A 474 -6.53 12.04 5.45
C SER A 474 -6.91 13.47 5.86
N ASP A 475 -7.09 13.69 7.17
CA ASP A 475 -7.50 14.98 7.74
C ASP A 475 -6.61 16.15 7.27
N GLY A 476 -7.26 17.25 6.93
CA GLY A 476 -6.64 18.51 6.52
C GLY A 476 -6.16 18.58 5.07
N PHE A 477 -6.34 17.56 4.22
CA PHE A 477 -6.10 17.69 2.78
C PHE A 477 -7.43 17.87 2.04
N GLU A 478 -7.63 19.02 1.42
CA GLU A 478 -8.89 19.41 0.79
C GLU A 478 -8.66 19.89 -0.64
N TRP A 479 -9.64 19.71 -1.52
CA TRP A 479 -9.57 20.21 -2.89
C TRP A 479 -10.92 20.66 -3.44
N THR A 480 -10.86 21.55 -4.43
CA THR A 480 -12.02 21.93 -5.24
C THR A 480 -11.84 21.46 -6.68
N TYR A 481 -12.95 21.20 -7.35
CA TYR A 481 -12.94 20.79 -8.75
C TYR A 481 -14.14 21.31 -9.54
N ASP A 482 -14.00 21.47 -10.85
CA ASP A 482 -15.11 21.76 -11.77
C ASP A 482 -15.61 20.45 -12.39
N PRO A 483 -16.82 19.97 -12.03
CA PRO A 483 -17.37 18.73 -12.59
C PRO A 483 -17.65 18.82 -14.10
N THR A 484 -17.79 20.04 -14.64
CA THR A 484 -18.10 20.29 -16.05
C THR A 484 -16.86 20.42 -16.93
N ALA A 485 -15.69 20.64 -16.32
CA ALA A 485 -14.44 20.80 -17.03
C ALA A 485 -13.97 19.50 -17.71
N ALA A 486 -13.08 19.66 -18.68
CA ALA A 486 -12.47 18.55 -19.39
C ALA A 486 -11.59 17.71 -18.45
N ARG A 487 -11.45 16.41 -18.75
CA ARG A 487 -10.57 15.52 -18.00
C ARG A 487 -9.12 16.03 -18.02
N GLY A 488 -8.49 16.14 -16.85
CA GLY A 488 -7.16 16.72 -16.69
C GLY A 488 -7.17 18.22 -16.34
N GLU A 489 -8.35 18.86 -16.36
CA GLU A 489 -8.53 20.29 -16.08
C GLU A 489 -9.58 20.55 -14.98
N ARG A 490 -10.04 19.52 -14.27
CA ARG A 490 -11.10 19.62 -13.27
C ARG A 490 -10.62 20.18 -11.95
N ILE A 491 -9.45 19.78 -11.46
CA ILE A 491 -8.95 20.23 -10.15
C ILE A 491 -8.61 21.72 -10.21
N THR A 492 -9.33 22.53 -9.45
CA THR A 492 -9.25 23.99 -9.44
C THR A 492 -8.41 24.53 -8.29
N GLY A 493 -8.31 23.82 -7.16
CA GLY A 493 -7.43 24.14 -6.06
C GLY A 493 -7.21 22.96 -5.09
N MET A 494 -6.12 23.01 -4.33
CA MET A 494 -5.76 22.01 -3.31
C MET A 494 -5.11 22.71 -2.12
N TRP A 495 -5.45 22.29 -0.91
CA TRP A 495 -4.95 22.84 0.34
C TRP A 495 -4.55 21.73 1.30
N LEU A 496 -3.51 21.99 2.09
CA LEU A 496 -3.10 21.15 3.20
C LEU A 496 -3.07 22.00 4.47
N LYS A 497 -3.97 21.71 5.41
CA LYS A 497 -4.15 22.44 6.68
C LYS A 497 -4.42 23.93 6.43
N GLY A 498 -5.24 24.22 5.42
CA GLY A 498 -5.60 25.58 5.00
C GLY A 498 -4.55 26.30 4.13
N GLU A 499 -3.36 25.74 3.96
CA GLU A 499 -2.32 26.34 3.11
C GLU A 499 -2.37 25.78 1.68
N PRO A 500 -2.32 26.63 0.63
CA PRO A 500 -2.35 26.15 -0.76
C PRO A 500 -1.17 25.23 -1.10
N ILE A 501 -1.45 24.17 -1.85
CA ILE A 501 -0.42 23.26 -2.35
C ILE A 501 0.46 23.98 -3.39
N ASP A 502 1.74 24.13 -3.09
CA ASP A 502 2.75 24.56 -4.06
C ASP A 502 3.06 23.45 -5.07
N ALA A 503 3.01 23.78 -6.36
CA ALA A 503 3.13 22.82 -7.46
C ALA A 503 4.50 22.13 -7.56
N GLY A 504 5.58 22.78 -7.09
CA GLY A 504 6.96 22.28 -7.16
C GLY A 504 7.43 21.57 -5.89
N THR A 505 6.72 21.76 -4.77
CA THR A 505 7.03 21.15 -3.49
C THR A 505 6.66 19.68 -3.48
N THR A 506 7.53 18.84 -2.92
CA THR A 506 7.27 17.41 -2.69
C THR A 506 6.66 17.23 -1.30
N TYR A 507 5.52 16.54 -1.24
CA TYR A 507 4.81 16.16 -0.03
C TYR A 507 4.99 14.66 0.20
N SER A 508 5.06 14.25 1.46
CA SER A 508 5.06 12.83 1.82
C SER A 508 3.64 12.28 1.77
N VAL A 509 3.45 11.19 1.02
CA VAL A 509 2.14 10.60 0.74
C VAL A 509 2.17 9.13 1.09
N THR A 510 1.10 8.63 1.72
CA THR A 510 0.87 7.20 1.90
C THR A 510 -0.32 6.72 1.07
N ALA A 511 -0.16 5.52 0.51
CA ALA A 511 -1.26 4.75 -0.04
C ALA A 511 -1.05 3.26 0.28
N ASN A 512 -2.12 2.48 0.20
CA ASN A 512 -1.99 1.02 0.24
C ASN A 512 -1.17 0.51 -0.96
N SER A 513 -0.50 -0.64 -0.83
CA SER A 513 0.40 -1.19 -1.85
C SER A 513 -0.25 -1.39 -3.23
N PHE A 514 -1.54 -1.75 -3.26
CA PHE A 514 -2.30 -1.83 -4.51
C PHE A 514 -2.33 -0.48 -5.25
N LEU A 515 -2.67 0.62 -4.57
CA LEU A 515 -2.63 1.96 -5.17
C LEU A 515 -1.20 2.40 -5.49
N ALA A 516 -0.24 2.14 -4.59
CA ALA A 516 1.16 2.50 -4.77
C ALA A 516 1.76 1.91 -6.07
N SER A 517 1.34 0.70 -6.45
CA SER A 517 1.71 0.04 -7.70
C SER A 517 0.97 0.54 -8.96
N GLY A 518 0.09 1.54 -8.82
CA GLY A 518 -0.72 2.09 -9.91
C GLY A 518 -2.07 1.39 -10.11
N GLY A 519 -2.56 0.66 -9.10
CA GLY A 519 -3.88 0.05 -9.09
C GLY A 519 -5.01 1.05 -9.36
N ASP A 520 -6.17 0.57 -9.83
CA ASP A 520 -7.33 1.40 -10.17
C ASP A 520 -7.03 2.54 -11.18
N ASN A 521 -6.02 2.34 -12.04
CA ASN A 521 -5.51 3.32 -13.01
C ASN A 521 -4.91 4.60 -12.39
N PHE A 522 -4.51 4.57 -11.12
CA PHE A 522 -3.82 5.68 -10.46
C PHE A 522 -2.31 5.62 -10.74
N GLY A 523 -1.92 5.74 -12.01
CA GLY A 523 -0.54 5.61 -12.46
C GLY A 523 0.42 6.63 -11.84
N THR A 524 -0.08 7.75 -11.33
CA THR A 524 0.75 8.76 -10.66
C THR A 524 1.37 8.24 -9.36
N PHE A 525 0.71 7.35 -8.62
CA PHE A 525 1.31 6.72 -7.43
C PHE A 525 2.57 5.93 -7.79
N ALA A 526 2.52 5.10 -8.83
CA ALA A 526 3.66 4.31 -9.28
C ALA A 526 4.84 5.17 -9.80
N ALA A 527 4.58 6.44 -10.14
CA ALA A 527 5.60 7.42 -10.52
C ALA A 527 6.11 8.26 -9.33
N GLY A 528 5.68 7.95 -8.12
CA GLY A 528 6.14 8.60 -6.89
C GLY A 528 7.64 8.39 -6.65
N SER A 529 8.27 9.39 -6.05
CA SER A 529 9.70 9.33 -5.72
C SER A 529 9.94 8.61 -4.41
N ASN A 530 11.04 7.83 -4.33
CA ASN A 530 11.44 7.08 -3.14
C ASN A 530 10.29 6.26 -2.51
N PRO A 531 9.62 5.39 -3.28
CA PRO A 531 8.62 4.51 -2.69
C PRO A 531 9.30 3.62 -1.65
N THR A 532 8.70 3.52 -0.47
CA THR A 532 9.15 2.66 0.61
C THR A 532 7.94 1.94 1.18
N ASP A 533 7.85 0.64 0.95
CA ASP A 533 6.92 -0.20 1.68
C ASP A 533 7.33 -0.21 3.15
N THR A 534 6.37 -0.05 4.05
CA THR A 534 6.65 -0.05 5.50
C THR A 534 6.64 -1.44 6.11
N GLY A 535 6.19 -2.45 5.38
CA GLY A 535 5.82 -3.77 5.90
C GLY A 535 4.60 -3.75 6.82
N GLN A 536 4.11 -2.56 7.23
CA GLN A 536 2.94 -2.48 8.10
C GLN A 536 1.67 -2.77 7.30
N SER A 537 0.94 -3.80 7.71
CA SER A 537 -0.38 -4.11 7.16
C SER A 537 -1.39 -3.02 7.51
N ASP A 538 -2.26 -2.70 6.55
CA ASP A 538 -3.39 -1.80 6.72
C ASP A 538 -4.36 -2.22 7.83
N LEU A 539 -4.59 -3.52 7.99
CA LEU A 539 -5.33 -4.10 9.10
C LEU A 539 -4.69 -3.75 10.45
N GLN A 540 -3.38 -3.99 10.60
CA GLN A 540 -2.66 -3.70 11.85
C GLN A 540 -2.71 -2.20 12.17
N ALA A 541 -2.52 -1.34 11.16
CA ALA A 541 -2.60 0.11 11.34
C ALA A 541 -3.97 0.56 11.87
N MET A 542 -5.07 -0.01 11.38
CA MET A 542 -6.42 0.27 11.89
C MET A 542 -6.61 -0.21 13.33
N VAL A 543 -6.08 -1.40 13.66
CA VAL A 543 -6.13 -1.92 15.04
C VAL A 543 -5.38 -0.99 15.97
N ASP A 544 -4.13 -0.66 15.64
CA ASP A 544 -3.26 0.19 16.47
C ASP A 544 -3.89 1.57 16.68
N TYR A 545 -4.49 2.15 15.62
CA TYR A 545 -5.18 3.43 15.72
C TYR A 545 -6.39 3.37 16.66
N MET A 546 -7.19 2.31 16.58
CA MET A 546 -8.35 2.14 17.47
C MET A 546 -7.94 1.86 18.91
N GLU A 547 -6.84 1.14 19.15
CA GLU A 547 -6.28 0.96 20.49
C GLU A 547 -5.77 2.28 21.07
N GLU A 548 -5.06 3.09 20.28
CA GLU A 548 -4.52 4.38 20.72
C GLU A 548 -5.63 5.41 20.97
N PHE A 549 -6.52 5.61 20.00
CA PHE A 549 -7.49 6.72 20.04
C PHE A 549 -8.88 6.31 20.51
N GLY A 550 -9.29 5.07 20.25
CA GLY A 550 -10.62 4.57 20.59
C GLY A 550 -10.73 3.99 22.02
N SER A 551 -9.61 3.74 22.69
CA SER A 551 -9.61 3.19 24.06
C SER A 551 -9.73 4.28 25.15
N GLU A 552 -9.21 5.48 24.90
CA GLU A 552 -9.27 6.61 25.83
C GLU A 552 -10.55 7.45 25.68
N ALA A 553 -11.04 7.59 24.45
CA ALA A 553 -12.27 8.30 24.11
C ALA A 553 -12.89 7.71 22.83
N PRO A 554 -14.20 7.89 22.60
CA PRO A 554 -14.79 7.46 21.33
C PRO A 554 -14.20 8.25 20.16
N VAL A 555 -13.72 7.56 19.12
CA VAL A 555 -13.20 8.19 17.90
C VAL A 555 -14.31 9.01 17.25
N ALA A 556 -14.06 10.31 17.06
CA ALA A 556 -15.03 11.22 16.44
C ALA A 556 -15.17 10.92 14.94
N VAL A 557 -16.40 11.03 14.43
CA VAL A 557 -16.64 10.97 12.99
C VAL A 557 -16.43 12.36 12.43
N ASP A 558 -15.55 12.47 11.43
CA ASP A 558 -15.48 13.64 10.57
C ASP A 558 -16.58 13.56 9.51
N TYR A 559 -17.49 14.53 9.53
CA TYR A 559 -18.58 14.65 8.55
C TYR A 559 -18.30 15.73 7.50
N ALA A 560 -17.16 16.42 7.59
CA ALA A 560 -16.76 17.39 6.59
C ALA A 560 -16.40 16.67 5.28
N GLN A 561 -16.75 17.29 4.16
CA GLN A 561 -16.24 16.92 2.84
C GLN A 561 -14.83 17.48 2.66
N HIS A 562 -13.92 16.66 2.17
CA HIS A 562 -12.58 17.07 1.75
C HIS A 562 -12.58 17.51 0.28
N SER A 563 -13.66 17.24 -0.46
CA SER A 563 -13.79 17.62 -1.86
C SER A 563 -15.13 18.30 -2.18
N VAL A 564 -15.07 19.46 -2.85
CA VAL A 564 -16.27 20.20 -3.24
C VAL A 564 -16.23 20.55 -4.73
N GLY A 565 -17.31 20.20 -5.42
CA GLY A 565 -17.53 20.59 -6.81
C GLY A 565 -17.97 22.04 -6.89
N VAL A 566 -17.35 22.80 -7.78
CA VAL A 566 -17.65 24.22 -8.03
C VAL A 566 -17.68 24.47 -9.53
N SER A 567 -18.80 25.00 -10.03
CA SER A 567 -18.91 25.45 -11.42
C SER A 567 -19.38 26.89 -11.50
N PHE A 568 -18.81 27.64 -12.44
CA PHE A 568 -19.21 29.01 -12.73
C PHE A 568 -20.01 29.06 -14.03
N PRO A 569 -20.96 30.01 -14.17
CA PRO A 569 -21.62 30.25 -15.46
C PRO A 569 -20.62 30.55 -16.58
N ASP A 570 -20.93 30.14 -17.81
CA ASP A 570 -20.08 30.38 -19.00
C ASP A 570 -19.72 31.87 -19.21
N ASP A 571 -20.56 32.79 -18.72
CA ASP A 571 -20.39 34.24 -18.81
C ASP A 571 -19.78 34.88 -17.55
N ALA A 572 -19.29 34.08 -16.60
CA ALA A 572 -18.59 34.56 -15.43
C ALA A 572 -17.36 35.41 -15.81
N PRO A 573 -17.19 36.61 -15.22
CA PRO A 573 -16.03 37.45 -15.49
C PRO A 573 -14.76 36.83 -14.89
N ALA A 574 -13.62 37.12 -15.53
CA ALA A 574 -12.31 36.67 -15.03
C ALA A 574 -11.92 37.33 -13.68
N THR A 575 -12.48 38.50 -13.38
CA THR A 575 -12.30 39.24 -12.13
C THR A 575 -13.60 39.91 -11.73
N TYR A 576 -13.94 39.89 -10.45
CA TYR A 576 -15.14 40.52 -9.89
C TYR A 576 -14.82 41.84 -9.19
N ALA A 577 -15.68 42.83 -9.34
CA ALA A 577 -15.66 44.08 -8.59
C ALA A 577 -16.82 44.18 -7.60
N ALA A 578 -16.72 45.10 -6.64
CA ALA A 578 -17.85 45.42 -5.77
C ALA A 578 -19.07 45.88 -6.59
N GLY A 579 -20.22 45.25 -6.34
CA GLY A 579 -21.47 45.47 -7.08
C GLY A 579 -21.73 44.46 -8.20
N ASP A 580 -20.74 43.67 -8.61
CA ASP A 580 -20.94 42.58 -9.57
C ASP A 580 -21.77 41.44 -8.94
N THR A 581 -22.34 40.58 -9.78
CA THR A 581 -23.02 39.37 -9.32
C THR A 581 -22.06 38.20 -9.38
N LEU A 582 -21.69 37.65 -8.22
CA LEU A 582 -21.00 36.38 -8.11
C LEU A 582 -22.04 35.26 -8.10
N ALA A 583 -21.96 34.38 -9.08
CA ALA A 583 -22.79 33.19 -9.18
C ALA A 583 -21.91 31.95 -9.37
N MET A 584 -22.21 30.89 -8.62
CA MET A 584 -21.54 29.59 -8.74
C MET A 584 -22.49 28.50 -8.24
N ASP A 585 -22.42 27.32 -8.86
CA ASP A 585 -23.11 26.13 -8.39
C ASP A 585 -22.11 25.24 -7.64
N LEU A 586 -22.52 24.78 -6.47
CA LEU A 586 -21.77 23.88 -5.59
C LEU A 586 -22.39 22.48 -5.64
N SER A 587 -21.53 21.47 -5.54
CA SER A 587 -21.90 20.05 -5.47
C SER A 587 -20.91 19.26 -4.61
N SER A 588 -21.22 17.99 -4.34
CA SER A 588 -20.46 17.15 -3.39
C SER A 588 -20.43 17.78 -1.98
N LEU A 589 -21.57 18.31 -1.51
CA LEU A 589 -21.70 18.81 -0.12
C LEU A 589 -22.31 17.77 0.84
N LEU A 590 -22.57 16.55 0.35
CA LEU A 590 -23.24 15.49 1.12
C LEU A 590 -22.49 14.16 1.03
N LEU A 591 -21.99 13.71 2.17
CA LEU A 591 -21.58 12.32 2.39
C LEU A 591 -22.81 11.41 2.43
N ALA A 592 -23.18 10.82 1.28
CA ALA A 592 -24.42 10.07 1.12
C ALA A 592 -24.49 8.89 2.13
N PRO A 593 -25.48 8.89 3.04
CA PRO A 593 -25.48 7.96 4.17
C PRO A 593 -25.88 6.54 3.77
N THR A 594 -25.44 5.58 4.57
CA THR A 594 -25.99 4.22 4.51
C THR A 594 -27.42 4.20 5.03
N LYS A 595 -28.29 3.43 4.37
CA LYS A 595 -29.70 3.32 4.74
C LYS A 595 -29.84 2.95 6.21
N ASP A 596 -30.74 3.65 6.90
CA ASP A 596 -31.06 3.45 8.32
C ASP A 596 -29.89 3.76 9.29
N VAL A 597 -28.80 4.36 8.79
CA VAL A 597 -27.66 4.85 9.58
C VAL A 597 -27.73 6.37 9.64
N ALA A 598 -27.69 6.95 10.84
CA ALA A 598 -27.72 8.40 11.02
C ALA A 598 -26.41 9.04 10.50
N GLY A 599 -26.53 10.06 9.66
CA GLY A 599 -25.44 10.93 9.24
C GLY A 599 -25.70 12.39 9.61
N LEU A 600 -24.71 13.25 9.41
CA LEU A 600 -24.87 14.70 9.42
C LEU A 600 -24.81 15.24 8.00
N SER A 601 -25.55 16.30 7.75
CA SER A 601 -25.57 17.02 6.48
C SER A 601 -25.76 18.50 6.75
N ASP A 602 -25.27 19.33 5.84
CA ASP A 602 -25.54 20.76 5.86
C ASP A 602 -26.87 21.04 5.17
N ASP A 603 -27.79 21.72 5.85
CA ASP A 603 -28.99 22.28 5.21
C ASP A 603 -28.70 23.63 4.53
N GLU A 604 -27.61 24.28 4.94
CA GLU A 604 -27.20 25.60 4.48
C GLU A 604 -25.66 25.67 4.39
N VAL A 605 -25.15 26.37 3.38
CA VAL A 605 -23.76 26.82 3.29
C VAL A 605 -23.68 28.34 3.47
N GLU A 606 -22.65 28.81 4.17
CA GLU A 606 -22.35 30.23 4.34
C GLU A 606 -21.10 30.62 3.54
N VAL A 607 -21.22 31.66 2.73
CA VAL A 607 -20.13 32.16 1.88
C VAL A 607 -19.46 33.36 2.54
N PHE A 608 -18.14 33.36 2.58
CA PHE A 608 -17.32 34.42 3.16
C PHE A 608 -16.40 35.05 2.11
N LEU A 609 -16.34 36.38 2.11
CA LEU A 609 -15.38 37.18 1.33
C LEU A 609 -14.56 38.04 2.28
N ALA A 610 -13.24 37.89 2.27
CA ALA A 610 -12.33 38.61 3.17
C ALA A 610 -12.75 38.53 4.66
N GLY A 611 -13.15 37.33 5.11
CA GLY A 611 -13.63 37.08 6.47
C GLY A 611 -15.01 37.68 6.80
N ARG A 612 -15.76 38.14 5.79
CA ARG A 612 -17.15 38.62 5.91
C ARG A 612 -18.12 37.58 5.40
N SER A 613 -19.09 37.17 6.21
CA SER A 613 -20.28 36.48 5.70
C SER A 613 -21.02 37.37 4.70
N VAL A 614 -21.15 36.89 3.47
CA VAL A 614 -21.78 37.59 2.34
C VAL A 614 -23.09 36.95 1.87
N GLY A 615 -23.41 35.75 2.34
CA GLY A 615 -24.67 35.08 2.07
C GLY A 615 -24.75 33.70 2.70
N VAL A 616 -25.97 33.22 2.90
CA VAL A 616 -26.29 31.85 3.32
C VAL A 616 -27.22 31.27 2.25
N PHE A 617 -26.97 30.04 1.82
CA PHE A 617 -27.65 29.40 0.70
C PHE A 617 -28.09 28.00 1.10
N ASP A 618 -29.32 27.64 0.75
CA ASP A 618 -29.90 26.33 1.02
C ASP A 618 -29.17 25.23 0.22
N VAL A 619 -29.00 24.06 0.84
CA VAL A 619 -28.43 22.85 0.23
C VAL A 619 -29.54 21.84 -0.08
N ASP A 620 -29.57 21.34 -1.31
CA ASP A 620 -30.41 20.21 -1.70
C ASP A 620 -29.68 18.88 -1.42
N ASN A 621 -30.06 18.25 -0.31
CA ASN A 621 -29.55 16.95 0.13
C ASN A 621 -30.24 15.75 -0.55
N THR A 622 -30.91 15.94 -1.69
CA THR A 622 -31.49 14.83 -2.45
C THR A 622 -30.40 13.96 -3.05
N VAL A 623 -30.26 12.72 -2.56
CA VAL A 623 -29.34 11.73 -3.13
C VAL A 623 -29.88 11.23 -4.46
N VAL A 624 -29.09 11.39 -5.53
CA VAL A 624 -29.43 10.92 -6.87
C VAL A 624 -28.71 9.61 -7.20
N SER A 625 -29.12 8.93 -8.27
CA SER A 625 -28.49 7.66 -8.70
C SER A 625 -27.22 7.86 -9.53
N ASP A 626 -26.59 9.03 -9.44
CA ASP A 626 -25.41 9.36 -10.23
C ASP A 626 -24.18 8.59 -9.72
N VAL A 627 -23.25 8.33 -10.63
CA VAL A 627 -22.00 7.62 -10.40
C VAL A 627 -20.84 8.55 -10.05
N ALA A 628 -20.96 9.85 -10.27
CA ALA A 628 -19.97 10.86 -9.88
C ALA A 628 -20.20 11.44 -8.46
N ASP A 629 -21.34 11.10 -7.85
CA ASP A 629 -21.74 11.48 -6.47
C ASP A 629 -21.76 12.97 -6.14
N GLU A 630 -22.23 13.79 -7.08
CA GLU A 630 -22.44 15.24 -6.92
C GLU A 630 -23.62 15.61 -6.00
N ASN A 631 -23.89 14.82 -4.95
CA ASN A 631 -25.00 15.05 -4.01
C ASN A 631 -24.71 16.24 -3.10
N GLY A 632 -25.77 16.85 -2.54
CA GLY A 632 -25.63 18.06 -1.75
C GLY A 632 -25.28 19.23 -2.66
N THR A 633 -26.30 19.81 -3.31
CA THR A 633 -26.08 20.90 -4.26
C THR A 633 -26.58 22.23 -3.72
N ALA A 634 -25.90 23.32 -4.05
CA ALA A 634 -26.33 24.67 -3.69
C ALA A 634 -26.04 25.65 -4.81
N SER A 635 -26.98 26.53 -5.13
CA SER A 635 -26.77 27.62 -6.10
C SER A 635 -26.51 28.93 -5.36
N VAL A 636 -25.28 29.41 -5.46
CA VAL A 636 -24.87 30.70 -4.89
C VAL A 636 -25.14 31.79 -5.92
N SER A 637 -25.85 32.84 -5.50
CA SER A 637 -25.99 34.07 -6.26
C SER A 637 -26.06 35.27 -5.32
N LEU A 638 -25.03 36.12 -5.35
CA LEU A 638 -24.95 37.29 -4.50
C LEU A 638 -24.35 38.49 -5.22
N THR A 639 -24.71 39.68 -4.76
CA THR A 639 -24.01 40.91 -5.14
C THR A 639 -22.75 41.04 -4.30
N VAL A 640 -21.59 41.11 -4.95
CA VAL A 640 -20.29 41.26 -4.29
C VAL A 640 -20.31 42.56 -3.46
N PRO A 641 -20.18 42.49 -2.12
CA PRO A 641 -20.19 43.69 -1.29
C PRO A 641 -18.90 44.50 -1.46
N ALA A 642 -18.83 45.68 -0.86
CA ALA A 642 -17.54 46.38 -0.74
C ALA A 642 -16.57 45.57 0.14
N TYR A 643 -15.34 45.42 -0.35
CA TYR A 643 -14.22 44.74 0.31
C TYR A 643 -12.95 45.58 0.17
N SER A 644 -11.90 45.22 0.91
CA SER A 644 -10.60 45.91 0.91
C SER A 644 -9.50 44.98 0.42
N GLY A 645 -8.48 45.54 -0.22
CA GLY A 645 -7.39 44.74 -0.79
C GLY A 645 -7.83 43.99 -2.05
N SER A 646 -7.13 42.92 -2.39
CA SER A 646 -7.39 42.10 -3.57
C SER A 646 -7.52 40.63 -3.15
N PRO A 647 -8.66 40.23 -2.58
CA PRO A 647 -8.90 38.82 -2.30
C PRO A 647 -8.83 38.00 -3.59
N ASP A 648 -8.41 36.76 -3.46
CA ASP A 648 -8.22 35.78 -4.54
C ASP A 648 -9.07 34.52 -4.35
N SER A 649 -9.91 34.49 -3.32
CA SER A 649 -10.87 33.42 -3.05
C SER A 649 -12.13 33.92 -2.35
N VAL A 650 -13.15 33.05 -2.35
CA VAL A 650 -14.23 33.05 -1.37
C VAL A 650 -14.19 31.75 -0.58
N ARG A 651 -14.48 31.82 0.71
CA ARG A 651 -14.51 30.65 1.58
C ARG A 651 -15.95 30.19 1.77
N VAL A 652 -16.22 28.91 1.58
CA VAL A 652 -17.56 28.32 1.73
C VAL A 652 -17.54 27.39 2.94
N VAL A 653 -18.53 27.52 3.83
CA VAL A 653 -18.60 26.74 5.07
C VAL A 653 -19.98 26.10 5.22
N GLY A 654 -20.02 24.78 5.38
CA GLY A 654 -21.17 24.01 5.82
C GLY A 654 -21.52 24.31 7.28
N THR A 655 -22.76 24.69 7.54
CA THR A 655 -23.19 25.21 8.84
C THR A 655 -23.30 24.16 9.96
N THR A 656 -23.30 22.87 9.61
CA THR A 656 -23.52 21.72 10.50
C THR A 656 -22.33 20.76 10.49
N THR A 657 -21.87 20.33 9.31
CA THR A 657 -20.78 19.34 9.18
C THR A 657 -19.41 19.94 9.44
N GLY A 658 -19.27 21.25 9.19
CA GLY A 658 -17.98 21.94 9.23
C GLY A 658 -17.18 21.79 7.93
N THR A 659 -17.77 21.24 6.85
CA THR A 659 -17.18 21.29 5.50
C THR A 659 -16.72 22.71 5.19
N GLU A 660 -15.43 22.89 4.91
CA GLU A 660 -14.85 24.20 4.63
C GLU A 660 -13.97 24.09 3.39
N VAL A 661 -14.18 24.97 2.41
CA VAL A 661 -13.34 25.02 1.21
C VAL A 661 -13.08 26.46 0.78
N GLU A 662 -11.88 26.70 0.27
CA GLU A 662 -11.54 27.91 -0.46
C GLU A 662 -11.87 27.72 -1.94
N VAL A 663 -12.61 28.67 -2.51
CA VAL A 663 -12.97 28.71 -3.93
C VAL A 663 -12.17 29.83 -4.60
N PRO A 664 -11.21 29.51 -5.48
CA PRO A 664 -10.41 30.51 -6.16
C PRO A 664 -11.28 31.44 -7.02
N VAL A 665 -11.30 32.73 -6.69
CA VAL A 665 -12.06 33.77 -7.38
C VAL A 665 -11.23 35.06 -7.33
N ALA A 666 -10.85 35.58 -8.49
CA ALA A 666 -10.10 36.82 -8.54
C ALA A 666 -11.02 38.04 -8.37
N PHE A 667 -10.62 38.98 -7.52
CA PHE A 667 -11.31 40.25 -7.33
C PHE A 667 -10.44 41.44 -7.76
N GLU A 668 -11.06 42.48 -8.33
CA GLU A 668 -10.40 43.76 -8.55
C GLU A 668 -9.96 44.38 -7.22
N ALA A 669 -8.99 45.31 -7.24
CA ALA A 669 -8.59 46.01 -6.02
C ALA A 669 -9.78 46.74 -5.37
N GLY A 670 -10.13 46.31 -4.17
CA GLY A 670 -11.19 46.86 -3.35
C GLY A 670 -10.88 48.25 -2.81
N THR A 671 -11.81 48.80 -2.05
CA THR A 671 -11.67 50.13 -1.45
C THR A 671 -10.80 50.07 -0.20
N ASP A 672 -9.97 51.09 0.01
CA ASP A 672 -9.14 51.19 1.21
C ASP A 672 -10.01 51.16 2.48
N ALA A 673 -9.64 50.31 3.44
CA ALA A 673 -10.31 50.28 4.73
C ALA A 673 -9.92 51.52 5.55
N VAL A 674 -10.91 52.12 6.21
CA VAL A 674 -10.69 53.20 7.18
C VAL A 674 -10.66 52.59 8.57
N VAL A 675 -9.48 52.59 9.19
CA VAL A 675 -9.29 52.17 10.59
C VAL A 675 -9.33 53.40 11.49
N GLU A 676 -10.19 53.40 12.50
CA GLU A 676 -10.25 54.43 13.53
C GLU A 676 -10.04 53.79 14.91
N ALA A 677 -8.94 54.15 15.57
CA ALA A 677 -8.60 53.68 16.90
C ALA A 677 -8.99 54.69 17.97
N LYS A 678 -9.89 54.28 18.87
CA LYS A 678 -10.33 55.07 20.03
C LYS A 678 -9.79 54.47 21.32
N ARG A 679 -9.41 55.34 22.26
CA ARG A 679 -8.96 54.93 23.60
C ARG A 679 -9.75 55.58 24.74
N ARG A 680 -9.90 54.85 25.85
CA ARG A 680 -10.39 55.39 27.13
C ARG A 680 -9.49 54.97 28.30
N PRO A 681 -9.06 55.93 29.16
CA PRO A 681 -9.33 57.38 29.10
C PRO A 681 -8.61 58.07 27.94
N LYS A 682 -9.11 59.24 27.48
CA LYS A 682 -8.46 60.08 26.44
C LYS A 682 -7.23 60.84 26.96
N GLY A 683 -7.13 61.04 28.27
CA GLY A 683 -6.00 61.72 28.93
C GLY A 683 -4.84 60.79 29.27
N ALA A 684 -3.95 61.23 30.17
CA ALA A 684 -2.88 60.40 30.71
C ALA A 684 -3.43 59.22 31.52
N ILE A 685 -2.75 58.09 31.45
CA ILE A 685 -3.09 56.87 32.18
C ILE A 685 -2.19 56.77 33.42
N LYS A 686 -2.71 56.31 34.57
CA LYS A 686 -1.86 56.02 35.73
C LYS A 686 -1.10 54.72 35.51
N ALA A 687 0.19 54.68 35.85
CA ALA A 687 0.99 53.46 35.79
C ALA A 687 0.27 52.27 36.47
N GLY A 688 0.35 51.09 35.85
CA GLY A 688 -0.33 49.88 36.35
C GLY A 688 -1.82 49.75 35.99
N LYS A 689 -2.41 50.69 35.23
CA LYS A 689 -3.79 50.58 34.71
C LYS A 689 -3.83 50.11 33.26
N ARG A 690 -4.88 49.35 32.90
CA ARG A 690 -5.18 48.91 31.53
C ARG A 690 -5.92 49.99 30.75
N LEU A 691 -5.60 50.12 29.47
CA LEU A 691 -6.24 51.03 28.52
C LEU A 691 -7.36 50.29 27.78
N LYS A 692 -8.56 50.87 27.71
CA LYS A 692 -9.61 50.33 26.83
C LYS A 692 -9.38 50.88 25.42
N VAL A 693 -9.18 49.99 24.46
CA VAL A 693 -9.08 50.29 23.03
C VAL A 693 -10.35 49.87 22.34
N THR A 694 -10.82 50.67 21.39
CA THR A 694 -11.93 50.38 20.50
C THR A 694 -11.46 50.68 19.08
N ALA A 695 -11.26 49.63 18.29
CA ALA A 695 -11.07 49.76 16.86
C ALA A 695 -12.44 49.88 16.19
N ILE A 696 -12.53 50.71 15.18
CA ILE A 696 -13.67 50.83 14.29
C ILE A 696 -13.10 50.72 12.88
N VAL A 697 -13.62 49.82 12.06
CA VAL A 697 -13.17 49.63 10.69
C VAL A 697 -14.37 49.75 9.76
N THR A 698 -14.21 50.52 8.69
CA THR A 698 -15.23 50.68 7.65
C THR A 698 -14.60 50.57 6.26
N ILE A 699 -15.33 49.99 5.31
CA ILE A 699 -14.96 49.91 3.89
C ILE A 699 -16.11 50.53 3.11
N ASP A 700 -15.81 51.54 2.28
CA ASP A 700 -16.81 52.38 1.60
C ASP A 700 -17.91 52.93 2.54
N GLY A 701 -17.53 53.28 3.77
CA GLY A 701 -18.45 53.80 4.79
C GLY A 701 -19.32 52.75 5.50
N GLU A 702 -19.32 51.50 5.03
CA GLU A 702 -20.01 50.39 5.67
C GLU A 702 -19.13 49.68 6.71
N PRO A 703 -19.70 49.11 7.78
CA PRO A 703 -18.94 48.34 8.76
C PRO A 703 -18.15 47.18 8.13
N ALA A 704 -16.86 47.09 8.41
CA ALA A 704 -16.04 45.94 8.02
C ALA A 704 -16.22 44.76 9.00
N SER A 705 -15.82 43.56 8.58
CA SER A 705 -15.71 42.34 9.40
C SER A 705 -14.28 41.82 9.37
N GLY A 706 -13.99 40.65 9.93
CA GLY A 706 -12.63 40.14 10.07
C GLY A 706 -11.96 40.64 11.35
N GLU A 707 -10.63 40.59 11.39
CA GLU A 707 -9.87 40.83 12.61
C GLU A 707 -9.03 42.10 12.56
N VAL A 708 -8.82 42.69 13.74
CA VAL A 708 -7.85 43.78 13.93
C VAL A 708 -6.72 43.34 14.86
N THR A 709 -5.51 43.70 14.49
CA THR A 709 -4.30 43.38 15.25
C THR A 709 -3.80 44.63 15.96
N LEU A 710 -3.59 44.53 17.28
CA LEU A 710 -3.03 45.60 18.09
C LEU A 710 -1.59 45.26 18.44
N THR A 711 -0.63 46.05 17.95
CA THR A 711 0.81 45.84 18.21
C THR A 711 1.47 47.06 18.83
N GLY A 712 2.53 46.81 19.60
CA GLY A 712 3.41 47.85 20.15
C GLY A 712 3.18 48.13 21.63
N SER A 713 4.22 48.70 22.28
CA SER A 713 4.26 48.91 23.74
C SER A 713 4.02 47.64 24.57
N GLY A 714 4.47 46.48 24.07
CA GLY A 714 4.26 45.17 24.71
C GLY A 714 2.85 44.61 24.53
N VAL A 715 2.07 45.15 23.60
CA VAL A 715 0.79 44.58 23.15
C VAL A 715 1.04 43.83 21.85
N ASP A 716 0.50 42.63 21.77
CA ASP A 716 0.34 41.84 20.56
C ASP A 716 -0.96 41.04 20.71
N LYS A 717 -2.01 41.46 20.00
CA LYS A 717 -3.35 40.89 20.18
C LYS A 717 -4.22 41.07 18.94
N THR A 718 -4.79 39.97 18.47
CA THR A 718 -5.79 39.93 17.40
C THR A 718 -7.20 39.78 17.97
N ILE A 719 -8.18 40.46 17.36
CA ILE A 719 -9.57 40.49 17.83
C ILE A 719 -10.52 40.66 16.64
N GLU A 720 -11.55 39.83 16.57
CA GLU A 720 -12.65 39.99 15.63
C GLU A 720 -13.45 41.29 15.81
N LEU A 721 -13.85 41.85 14.68
CA LEU A 721 -14.83 42.92 14.57
C LEU A 721 -16.24 42.32 14.75
N ASN A 722 -17.06 42.91 15.62
CA ASN A 722 -18.49 42.58 15.62
C ASN A 722 -19.19 43.13 14.36
N LYS A 723 -20.46 42.75 14.16
CA LYS A 723 -21.36 43.22 13.08
C LYS A 723 -21.47 44.73 12.82
N ASN A 724 -20.93 45.58 13.69
CA ASN A 724 -20.86 47.03 13.48
C ASN A 724 -19.44 47.52 13.14
N GLY A 725 -18.54 46.61 12.75
CA GLY A 725 -17.15 46.92 12.42
C GLY A 725 -16.38 47.42 13.62
N LYS A 726 -16.61 46.84 14.81
CA LYS A 726 -15.96 47.30 16.05
C LYS A 726 -15.36 46.15 16.85
N ALA A 727 -14.09 46.29 17.21
CA ALA A 727 -13.43 45.44 18.21
C ALA A 727 -13.16 46.25 19.48
N LYS A 728 -13.40 45.67 20.66
CA LYS A 728 -13.18 46.34 21.96
C LYS A 728 -12.34 45.46 22.87
N THR A 729 -11.23 45.99 23.38
CA THR A 729 -10.34 45.24 24.29
C THR A 729 -9.74 46.12 25.38
N LYS A 730 -9.08 45.49 26.36
CA LYS A 730 -8.26 46.14 27.37
C LYS A 730 -6.81 45.67 27.27
N VAL A 731 -5.88 46.60 27.09
CA VAL A 731 -4.45 46.35 26.89
C VAL A 731 -3.59 46.99 27.98
N GLY A 732 -2.37 46.51 28.16
CA GLY A 732 -1.51 46.83 29.31
C GLY A 732 -1.70 45.84 30.48
N PRO A 733 -1.21 46.15 31.69
CA PRO A 733 -0.78 47.46 32.18
C PRO A 733 0.51 47.99 31.56
N PHE A 734 0.69 49.31 31.61
CA PHE A 734 1.85 50.00 31.04
C PHE A 734 2.72 50.64 32.13
N THR A 735 4.03 50.70 31.88
CA THR A 735 5.02 51.42 32.70
C THR A 735 4.92 52.94 32.47
N LYS A 736 5.61 53.77 33.27
CA LYS A 736 5.63 55.22 33.04
C LYS A 736 6.39 55.54 31.76
N GLY A 737 5.79 56.34 30.88
CA GLY A 737 6.42 56.67 29.61
C GLY A 737 5.43 57.11 28.53
N LYS A 738 5.97 57.38 27.34
CA LYS A 738 5.17 57.52 26.11
C LYS A 738 4.99 56.13 25.52
N HIS A 739 3.75 55.82 25.16
CA HIS A 739 3.39 54.55 24.55
C HIS A 739 2.65 54.78 23.25
N THR A 740 2.87 53.85 22.33
CA THR A 740 2.26 53.80 21.02
C THR A 740 1.69 52.39 20.81
N ILE A 741 0.45 52.32 20.37
CA ILE A 741 -0.19 51.07 19.90
C ILE A 741 -0.64 51.33 18.47
N LEU A 742 -0.16 50.50 17.55
CA LEU A 742 -0.68 50.41 16.20
C LEU A 742 -1.90 49.50 16.22
N VAL A 743 -2.99 49.94 15.59
CA VAL A 743 -4.20 49.13 15.38
C VAL A 743 -4.30 48.92 13.87
N SER A 744 -4.10 47.71 13.41
CA SER A 744 -4.06 47.36 11.98
C SER A 744 -5.22 46.47 11.57
N TYR A 745 -5.63 46.60 10.31
CA TYR A 745 -6.60 45.79 9.60
C TYR A 745 -6.06 45.59 8.18
N GLY A 746 -5.52 44.40 7.87
CA GLY A 746 -4.70 44.22 6.67
C GLY A 746 -3.57 45.25 6.62
N ASP A 747 -3.43 45.93 5.47
CA ASP A 747 -2.45 47.00 5.25
C ASP A 747 -2.84 48.37 5.84
N PHE A 748 -4.07 48.49 6.36
CA PHE A 748 -4.60 49.75 6.90
C PHE A 748 -4.37 49.83 8.40
N SER A 749 -4.11 51.02 8.93
CA SER A 749 -3.88 51.18 10.37
C SER A 749 -4.16 52.58 10.91
N ASP A 750 -4.42 52.65 12.21
CA ASP A 750 -4.43 53.89 13.00
C ASP A 750 -3.58 53.73 14.26
N LEU A 751 -3.07 54.84 14.77
CA LEU A 751 -2.05 54.85 15.80
C LEU A 751 -2.53 55.57 17.07
N LEU A 752 -2.61 54.80 18.16
CA LEU A 752 -2.91 55.33 19.48
C LEU A 752 -1.63 55.78 20.18
N ARG A 753 -1.51 57.09 20.39
CA ARG A 753 -0.45 57.69 21.24
C ARG A 753 -1.01 58.08 22.60
N PHE A 754 -0.31 57.72 23.67
CA PHE A 754 -0.69 58.09 25.04
C PHE A 754 0.49 58.18 26.00
N GLN A 755 0.30 58.96 27.07
CA GLN A 755 1.27 59.11 28.16
C GLN A 755 0.79 58.36 29.39
N VAL A 756 1.70 57.63 30.03
CA VAL A 756 1.48 56.99 31.32
C VAL A 756 2.27 57.76 32.39
N ARG A 757 1.62 58.12 33.51
CA ARG A 757 2.15 58.94 34.61
C ARG A 757 2.28 58.18 35.92
#